data_AF-A0A953LCK2-F1
#
_entry.id   AF-A0A953LCK2-F1
#
_cell.length_a   1.000
_cell.length_b   1.000
_cell.length_c   1.000
_cell.angle_alpha   90.00
_cell.angle_beta   90.00
_cell.angle_gamma   90.00
#
_symmetry.space_group_name_H-M   'P 1'
#
loop_
_entity.id
_entity.type
_entity.pdbx_description
1 polymer ?
#
loop_
_entity_poly.entity_id
_entity_poly.type
_entity_poly.pdbx_seq_one_letter_code
_entity_poly.pdbx_strand_id
1 'polypeptide(L)'
;MIALSIPLIQQILLESDPFWLWQFLGRLHPMIVHFPISLLLVAAVLEIISIKQFSSRWRSTIELMLWTGAISAVASAGMGYLLMVQDGYEGAGVDLHQKLGIATAVLSLVALGLHTLEQRQPIRSRIIAYRSTLILSAIALVFTGHYGAMLTHGPDYLTEVLPGASAPPANTAADLNIDLAIYEQDTSAISEQAKLKLLTGVRTVFAHTCYRCHSSDKIKGGLRLDDRKLVFKGGENGPVITAGDPENSELIRRISLPKGHDDVMPNKGDLLTPAQIKMISIWVQNGAWWPENAEDLKIFRNAPLAPRYPEWPADTSRFDNKIDVWVDQYFSSKNLSWDEPVDDRTYLRRIYLDIVGLNPSSEEIHQFVEDPHPEKRQKWARELLDQEESYALHWLTFWNDILRNDYTGTGYITKGRYGITEWLFKSLVDNKPYQDMARELLSPDESSKGFIAGIQWRGVVNASQRTEMQAAQNVAQVMLGLNLKCASCHDSFISDWKLKDAYGFANIFSEVTMEINRCDKPTGEMAETRLLWKELGTIDSTASRENRLEEMATKLTDTNNGRLYRTMVNRIWAQLMGRGIVEPVDEMDQLPWSQDLLDWLAVNFVGNGFDLKNLIYTIVTSRAYQLPAIPVDNNLALREEGYTFRGPVLRKITAEQFSDMVSSNFGSLFTSKEMKFNPENRDTNFIRASQVANNAFLTALGRPNREVVVTNRNDQPNLIQALELTNGTRLTQALAQGAEQWKNTYNEPEDLIDHTYMNLLGRLPLSDEKDVALQALGPSPDTNIIQDYFWVMVLHPEVQFIK
;
A
#
# COMPACT_ATOMS: atom_id res chain seq x y z
N MET A 1 -32.29 -16.72 -47.79
CA MET A 1 -32.87 -15.71 -46.89
C MET A 1 -32.56 -16.12 -45.47
N ILE A 2 -31.50 -15.57 -44.88
CA ILE A 2 -31.29 -15.24 -43.46
C ILE A 2 -29.97 -14.47 -43.51
N ALA A 3 -30.11 -13.20 -43.87
CA ALA A 3 -29.10 -12.15 -43.82
C ALA A 3 -29.85 -10.95 -43.24
N LEU A 4 -30.08 -11.03 -41.94
CA LEU A 4 -30.72 -10.06 -41.05
C LEU A 4 -30.12 -10.40 -39.69
N SER A 5 -29.41 -9.58 -38.93
CA SER A 5 -28.82 -8.25 -39.13
C SER A 5 -28.04 -8.04 -37.82
N ILE A 6 -26.71 -8.25 -37.85
CA ILE A 6 -25.79 -7.94 -36.75
C ILE A 6 -26.03 -6.54 -36.14
N PRO A 7 -26.45 -5.51 -36.89
CA PRO A 7 -26.76 -4.20 -36.32
C PRO A 7 -27.87 -4.20 -35.26
N LEU A 8 -28.84 -5.11 -35.31
CA LEU A 8 -29.97 -5.10 -34.37
C LEU A 8 -29.59 -5.63 -32.98
N ILE A 9 -28.67 -6.59 -32.91
CA ILE A 9 -28.11 -7.08 -31.63
C ILE A 9 -27.18 -6.01 -31.04
N GLN A 10 -26.43 -5.32 -31.89
CA GLN A 10 -25.53 -4.24 -31.48
C GLN A 10 -26.32 -3.04 -30.93
N GLN A 11 -27.46 -2.72 -31.53
CA GLN A 11 -28.34 -1.63 -31.08
C GLN A 11 -29.07 -1.95 -29.77
N ILE A 12 -29.51 -3.21 -29.56
CA ILE A 12 -30.09 -3.65 -28.29
C ILE A 12 -29.06 -3.66 -27.14
N LEU A 13 -27.78 -3.93 -27.42
CA LEU A 13 -26.72 -3.92 -26.42
C LEU A 13 -26.22 -2.51 -26.03
N LEU A 14 -26.47 -1.50 -26.86
CA LEU A 14 -25.99 -0.12 -26.65
C LEU A 14 -27.03 0.80 -25.98
N GLU A 15 -28.33 0.49 -26.07
CA GLU A 15 -29.41 1.36 -25.56
C GLU A 15 -29.98 0.96 -24.18
N SER A 16 -29.47 -0.09 -23.54
CA SER A 16 -29.85 -0.51 -22.19
C SER A 16 -28.63 -0.87 -21.36
N ASP A 17 -28.60 -0.53 -20.06
CA ASP A 17 -27.57 -0.97 -19.12
C ASP A 17 -27.30 -2.47 -19.33
N PRO A 18 -26.06 -2.89 -19.67
CA PRO A 18 -25.81 -4.26 -20.03
C PRO A 18 -26.17 -5.16 -18.86
N PHE A 19 -27.08 -6.12 -19.08
CA PHE A 19 -27.47 -7.09 -18.05
C PHE A 19 -26.21 -7.67 -17.39
N TRP A 20 -26.10 -7.53 -16.06
CA TRP A 20 -24.87 -7.78 -15.29
C TRP A 20 -24.22 -9.14 -15.61
N LEU A 21 -25.02 -10.15 -15.97
CA LEU A 21 -24.53 -11.46 -16.35
C LEU A 21 -23.64 -11.40 -17.59
N TRP A 22 -23.97 -10.58 -18.59
CA TRP A 22 -23.13 -10.44 -19.78
C TRP A 22 -21.80 -9.76 -19.45
N GLN A 23 -21.81 -8.75 -18.57
CA GLN A 23 -20.59 -8.12 -18.05
C GLN A 23 -19.73 -9.10 -17.26
N PHE A 24 -20.37 -9.88 -16.39
CA PHE A 24 -19.71 -10.94 -15.65
C PHE A 24 -19.07 -11.98 -16.60
N LEU A 25 -19.84 -12.49 -17.57
CA LEU A 25 -19.35 -13.47 -18.53
C LEU A 25 -18.23 -12.91 -19.43
N GLY A 26 -18.30 -11.64 -19.83
CA GLY A 26 -17.21 -10.97 -20.54
C GLY A 26 -15.92 -10.95 -19.70
N ARG A 27 -16.01 -10.56 -18.42
CA ARG A 27 -14.88 -10.51 -17.48
C ARG A 27 -14.29 -11.89 -17.15
N LEU A 28 -15.02 -12.99 -17.41
CA LEU A 28 -14.49 -14.36 -17.29
C LEU A 28 -13.61 -14.80 -18.48
N HIS A 29 -13.50 -14.00 -19.55
CA HIS A 29 -12.67 -14.33 -20.71
C HIS A 29 -11.24 -14.79 -20.34
N PRO A 30 -10.47 -14.07 -19.49
CA PRO A 30 -9.11 -14.50 -19.13
C PRO A 30 -9.07 -15.85 -18.41
N MET A 31 -10.07 -16.15 -17.56
CA MET A 31 -10.14 -17.43 -16.83
C MET A 31 -10.28 -18.64 -17.76
N ILE A 32 -11.06 -18.52 -18.84
CA ILE A 32 -11.25 -19.61 -19.81
C ILE A 32 -10.04 -19.75 -20.73
N VAL A 33 -9.27 -18.67 -20.96
CA VAL A 33 -8.12 -18.67 -21.88
C VAL A 33 -6.93 -19.47 -21.37
N HIS A 34 -6.60 -19.41 -20.08
CA HIS A 34 -5.30 -19.86 -19.61
C HIS A 34 -5.15 -21.38 -19.45
N PHE A 35 -6.19 -22.09 -19.02
CA PHE A 35 -6.05 -23.51 -18.66
C PHE A 35 -6.80 -24.48 -19.61
N PRO A 36 -8.10 -24.31 -19.90
CA PRO A 36 -8.79 -25.26 -20.78
C PRO A 36 -8.44 -25.16 -22.27
N ILE A 37 -8.14 -23.95 -22.78
CA ILE A 37 -7.81 -23.76 -24.21
C ILE A 37 -6.41 -24.27 -24.56
N SER A 38 -5.46 -24.12 -23.64
CA SER A 38 -4.07 -24.56 -23.81
C SER A 38 -3.94 -26.08 -23.96
N LEU A 39 -5.00 -26.85 -23.67
CA LEU A 39 -5.11 -28.27 -23.97
C LEU A 39 -5.05 -28.59 -25.48
N LEU A 40 -5.43 -27.65 -26.37
CA LEU A 40 -5.26 -27.82 -27.83
C LEU A 40 -3.78 -27.91 -28.23
N LEU A 41 -2.92 -27.12 -27.58
CA LEU A 41 -1.48 -27.15 -27.81
C LEU A 41 -0.90 -28.49 -27.35
N VAL A 42 -1.32 -28.97 -26.18
CA VAL A 42 -0.90 -30.27 -25.64
C VAL A 42 -1.36 -31.42 -26.55
N ALA A 43 -2.61 -31.37 -27.03
CA ALA A 43 -3.14 -32.33 -28.00
C ALA A 43 -2.28 -32.38 -29.28
N ALA A 44 -1.91 -31.21 -29.83
CA ALA A 44 -1.05 -31.12 -31.01
C ALA A 44 0.35 -31.72 -30.75
N VAL A 45 0.96 -31.43 -29.60
CA VAL A 45 2.27 -32.00 -29.21
C VAL A 45 2.19 -33.52 -29.07
N LEU A 46 1.17 -34.05 -28.39
CA LEU A 46 0.97 -35.49 -28.24
C LEU A 46 0.72 -36.20 -29.58
N GLU A 47 0.00 -35.55 -30.50
CA GLU A 47 -0.24 -36.08 -31.85
C GLU A 47 1.06 -36.08 -32.70
N ILE A 48 1.94 -35.08 -32.52
CA ILE A 48 3.27 -35.05 -33.15
C ILE A 48 4.17 -36.16 -32.58
N ILE A 49 4.18 -36.36 -31.26
CA ILE A 49 4.96 -37.43 -30.62
C ILE A 49 4.49 -38.81 -31.11
N SER A 50 3.20 -38.97 -31.33
CA SER A 50 2.59 -40.21 -31.83
C SER A 50 2.48 -40.29 -33.37
N ILE A 51 3.19 -39.43 -34.11
CA ILE A 51 3.05 -39.33 -35.58
C ILE A 51 3.33 -40.65 -36.31
N LYS A 52 4.23 -41.48 -35.77
CA LYS A 52 4.62 -42.80 -36.30
C LYS A 52 3.83 -43.99 -35.74
N GLN A 53 3.03 -43.78 -34.68
CA GLN A 53 2.27 -44.83 -33.99
C GLN A 53 0.84 -44.38 -33.78
N PHE A 54 0.01 -44.61 -34.79
CA PHE A 54 -1.38 -44.15 -34.83
C PHE A 54 -2.27 -44.72 -33.70
N SER A 55 -1.96 -45.94 -33.24
CA SER A 55 -2.62 -46.62 -32.12
C SER A 55 -1.94 -46.34 -30.77
N SER A 56 -1.44 -45.12 -30.57
CA SER A 56 -0.77 -44.74 -29.32
C SER A 56 -1.74 -44.76 -28.15
N ARG A 57 -1.24 -45.12 -26.95
CA ARG A 57 -1.96 -45.00 -25.68
C ARG A 57 -2.48 -43.59 -25.38
N TRP A 58 -1.95 -42.58 -26.07
CA TRP A 58 -2.32 -41.17 -25.89
C TRP A 58 -3.61 -40.77 -26.62
N ARG A 59 -4.23 -41.65 -27.43
CA ARG A 59 -5.39 -41.28 -28.24
C ARG A 59 -6.60 -40.82 -27.44
N SER A 60 -6.96 -41.52 -26.37
CA SER A 60 -8.06 -41.10 -25.48
C SER A 60 -7.75 -39.77 -24.77
N THR A 61 -6.47 -39.53 -24.44
CA THR A 61 -6.01 -38.27 -23.86
C THR A 61 -6.11 -37.13 -24.87
N ILE A 62 -5.68 -37.35 -26.11
CA ILE A 62 -5.77 -36.38 -27.21
C ILE A 62 -7.23 -36.03 -27.48
N GLU A 63 -8.12 -37.02 -27.49
CA GLU A 63 -9.56 -36.82 -27.67
C GLU A 63 -10.14 -35.93 -26.56
N LEU A 64 -9.86 -36.24 -25.29
CA LEU A 64 -10.31 -35.42 -24.16
C LEU A 64 -9.80 -33.97 -24.27
N MET A 65 -8.52 -33.80 -24.59
CA MET A 65 -7.88 -32.48 -24.74
C MET A 65 -8.46 -31.69 -25.92
N LEU A 66 -8.81 -32.37 -27.02
CA LEU A 66 -9.40 -31.75 -28.20
C LEU A 66 -10.83 -31.29 -27.94
N TRP A 67 -11.64 -32.11 -27.27
CA TRP A 67 -13.01 -31.74 -26.87
C TRP A 67 -13.02 -30.57 -25.90
N THR A 68 -12.26 -30.68 -24.80
CA THR A 68 -12.17 -29.62 -23.78
C THR A 68 -11.58 -28.35 -24.35
N GLY A 69 -10.54 -28.46 -25.17
CA GLY A 69 -9.91 -27.34 -25.85
C GLY A 69 -10.82 -26.63 -26.85
N ALA A 70 -11.56 -27.37 -27.68
CA ALA A 70 -12.46 -26.78 -28.68
C ALA A 70 -13.67 -26.09 -28.04
N ILE A 71 -14.29 -26.70 -27.02
CA ILE A 71 -15.39 -26.08 -26.27
C ILE A 71 -14.92 -24.77 -25.63
N SER A 72 -13.74 -24.80 -25.03
CA SER A 72 -13.18 -23.63 -24.35
C SER A 72 -12.78 -22.52 -25.32
N ALA A 73 -12.28 -22.88 -26.51
CA ALA A 73 -11.95 -21.90 -27.56
C ALA A 73 -13.20 -21.15 -28.04
N VAL A 74 -14.32 -21.84 -28.22
CA VAL A 74 -15.61 -21.23 -28.58
C VAL A 74 -16.13 -20.34 -27.45
N ALA A 75 -16.13 -20.84 -26.22
CA ALA A 75 -16.59 -20.08 -25.05
C ALA A 75 -15.75 -18.80 -24.86
N SER A 76 -14.43 -18.90 -24.97
CA SER A 76 -13.52 -17.77 -24.85
C SER A 76 -13.71 -16.74 -25.97
N ALA A 77 -13.89 -17.16 -27.22
CA ALA A 77 -14.18 -16.23 -28.32
C ALA A 77 -15.50 -15.47 -28.10
N GLY A 78 -16.54 -16.15 -27.60
CA GLY A 78 -17.82 -15.54 -27.25
C GLY A 78 -17.71 -14.55 -26.08
N MET A 79 -17.01 -14.92 -25.01
CA MET A 79 -16.79 -14.04 -23.86
C MET A 79 -15.90 -12.84 -24.21
N GLY A 80 -14.88 -13.04 -25.06
CA GLY A 80 -14.02 -11.96 -25.54
C GLY A 80 -14.79 -10.94 -26.39
N TYR A 81 -15.77 -11.40 -27.19
CA TYR A 81 -16.67 -10.51 -27.91
C TYR A 81 -17.56 -9.69 -26.96
N LEU A 82 -18.13 -10.33 -25.93
CA LEU A 82 -18.94 -9.63 -24.91
C LEU A 82 -18.11 -8.56 -24.17
N LEU A 83 -16.87 -8.91 -23.80
CA LEU A 83 -15.94 -8.00 -23.13
C LEU A 83 -15.62 -6.78 -24.00
N MET A 84 -15.35 -6.97 -25.29
CA MET A 84 -15.08 -5.88 -26.23
C MET A 84 -16.27 -4.92 -26.36
N VAL A 85 -17.48 -5.45 -26.49
CA VAL A 85 -18.70 -4.64 -26.69
C VAL A 85 -19.04 -3.81 -25.45
N GLN A 86 -18.71 -4.30 -24.25
CA GLN A 86 -19.12 -3.67 -22.99
C GLN A 86 -18.10 -2.68 -22.44
N ASP A 87 -16.81 -3.03 -22.50
CA ASP A 87 -15.73 -2.22 -21.92
C ASP A 87 -15.04 -1.32 -22.97
N GLY A 88 -15.59 -1.24 -24.19
CA GLY A 88 -15.20 -0.25 -25.20
C GLY A 88 -13.78 -0.43 -25.75
N TYR A 89 -13.25 -1.66 -25.74
CA TYR A 89 -11.92 -1.94 -26.27
C TYR A 89 -11.88 -1.74 -27.79
N GLU A 90 -11.21 -0.67 -28.23
CA GLU A 90 -11.01 -0.35 -29.65
C GLU A 90 -9.52 -0.36 -30.04
N GLY A 91 -9.22 -0.69 -31.30
CA GLY A 91 -7.86 -0.61 -31.86
C GLY A 91 -7.45 -1.82 -32.70
N ALA A 92 -6.41 -1.64 -33.53
CA ALA A 92 -5.95 -2.66 -34.48
C ALA A 92 -5.47 -3.97 -33.81
N GLY A 93 -4.90 -3.87 -32.60
CA GLY A 93 -4.49 -5.04 -31.82
C GLY A 93 -5.67 -5.87 -31.28
N VAL A 94 -6.76 -5.20 -30.90
CA VAL A 94 -8.01 -5.83 -30.42
C VAL A 94 -8.70 -6.54 -31.59
N ASP A 95 -8.82 -5.88 -32.75
CA ASP A 95 -9.41 -6.47 -33.97
C ASP A 95 -8.63 -7.70 -34.45
N LEU A 96 -7.30 -7.66 -34.42
CA LEU A 96 -6.47 -8.79 -34.79
C LEU A 96 -6.58 -9.96 -33.79
N HIS A 97 -6.57 -9.67 -32.48
CA HIS A 97 -6.76 -10.69 -31.44
C HIS A 97 -8.14 -11.37 -31.56
N GLN A 98 -9.19 -10.59 -31.80
CA GLN A 98 -10.55 -11.10 -31.99
C GLN A 98 -10.64 -12.03 -33.20
N LYS A 99 -10.10 -11.61 -34.36
CA LYS A 99 -10.08 -12.43 -35.59
C LYS A 99 -9.32 -13.73 -35.40
N LEU A 100 -8.16 -13.69 -34.73
CA LEU A 100 -7.35 -14.87 -34.43
C LEU A 100 -8.05 -15.80 -33.42
N GLY A 101 -8.75 -15.25 -32.42
CA GLY A 101 -9.56 -16.01 -31.48
C GLY A 101 -10.70 -16.76 -32.16
N ILE A 102 -11.44 -16.09 -33.05
CA ILE A 102 -12.50 -16.72 -33.85
C ILE A 102 -11.91 -17.80 -34.78
N ALA A 103 -10.78 -17.52 -35.43
CA ALA A 103 -10.11 -18.50 -36.29
C ALA A 103 -9.68 -19.75 -35.49
N THR A 104 -9.15 -19.57 -34.27
CA THR A 104 -8.78 -20.68 -33.37
C THR A 104 -10.00 -21.51 -32.95
N ALA A 105 -11.12 -20.87 -32.62
CA ALA A 105 -12.38 -21.55 -32.31
C ALA A 105 -12.90 -22.38 -33.52
N VAL A 106 -12.89 -21.80 -34.72
CA VAL A 106 -13.33 -22.51 -35.93
C VAL A 106 -12.39 -23.68 -36.26
N LEU A 107 -11.08 -23.47 -36.24
CA LEU A 107 -10.10 -24.51 -36.54
C LEU A 107 -10.15 -25.66 -35.55
N SER A 108 -10.36 -25.38 -34.25
CA SER A 108 -10.49 -26.43 -33.23
C SER A 108 -11.76 -27.27 -33.41
N LEU A 109 -12.90 -26.66 -33.80
CA LEU A 109 -14.11 -27.40 -34.15
C LEU A 109 -13.95 -28.26 -35.42
N VAL A 110 -13.26 -27.75 -36.43
CA VAL A 110 -12.95 -28.52 -37.65
C VAL A 110 -12.01 -29.68 -37.33
N ALA A 111 -10.97 -29.44 -36.51
CA ALA A 111 -10.07 -30.50 -36.05
C ALA A 111 -10.84 -31.59 -35.28
N LEU A 112 -11.76 -31.19 -34.39
CA LEU A 112 -12.62 -32.11 -33.65
C LEU A 112 -13.52 -32.94 -34.57
N GLY A 113 -14.18 -32.30 -35.54
CA GLY A 113 -15.02 -33.01 -36.51
C GLY A 113 -14.23 -33.98 -37.38
N LEU A 114 -13.04 -33.57 -37.86
CA LEU A 114 -12.15 -34.44 -38.63
C LEU A 114 -11.60 -35.60 -37.78
N HIS A 115 -11.36 -35.38 -36.49
CA HIS A 115 -10.98 -36.44 -35.55
C HIS A 115 -12.09 -37.48 -35.43
N THR A 116 -13.35 -37.05 -35.23
CA THR A 116 -14.50 -37.96 -35.17
C THR A 116 -14.69 -38.76 -36.47
N LEU A 117 -14.46 -38.14 -37.63
CA LEU A 117 -14.54 -38.81 -38.94
C LEU A 117 -13.40 -39.81 -39.18
N GLU A 118 -12.21 -39.49 -38.67
CA GLU A 118 -11.03 -40.35 -38.70
C GLU A 118 -11.21 -41.58 -37.81
N GLN A 119 -11.72 -41.40 -36.58
CA GLN A 119 -12.00 -42.52 -35.67
C GLN A 119 -12.98 -43.54 -36.27
N ARG A 120 -13.99 -43.07 -37.01
CA ARG A 120 -14.97 -43.94 -37.67
C ARG A 120 -14.38 -44.71 -38.85
N GLN A 121 -13.49 -44.08 -39.63
CA GLN A 121 -12.83 -44.70 -40.79
C GLN A 121 -11.41 -44.11 -40.96
N PRO A 122 -10.37 -44.79 -40.49
CA PRO A 122 -9.00 -44.27 -40.44
C PRO A 122 -8.31 -44.39 -41.81
N ILE A 123 -8.75 -43.61 -42.78
CA ILE A 123 -8.10 -43.51 -44.10
C ILE A 123 -7.02 -42.42 -44.03
N ARG A 124 -5.88 -42.68 -44.67
CA ARG A 124 -4.68 -41.82 -44.66
C ARG A 124 -4.97 -40.33 -44.92
N SER A 125 -5.87 -40.02 -45.85
CA SER A 125 -6.25 -38.63 -46.17
C SER A 125 -6.94 -37.91 -45.01
N ARG A 126 -7.83 -38.59 -44.27
CA ARG A 126 -8.54 -38.01 -43.11
C ARG A 126 -7.61 -37.79 -41.93
N ILE A 127 -6.68 -38.72 -41.72
CA ILE A 127 -5.65 -38.60 -40.70
C ILE A 127 -4.76 -37.38 -40.95
N ILE A 128 -4.32 -37.20 -42.19
CA ILE A 128 -3.51 -36.04 -42.59
C ILE A 128 -4.32 -34.75 -42.42
N ALA A 129 -5.59 -34.73 -42.84
CA ALA A 129 -6.46 -33.56 -42.71
C ALA A 129 -6.64 -33.16 -41.23
N TYR A 130 -7.04 -34.11 -40.36
CA TYR A 130 -7.18 -33.88 -38.92
C TYR A 130 -5.91 -33.31 -38.31
N ARG A 131 -4.76 -33.98 -38.53
CA ARG A 131 -3.47 -33.57 -37.95
C ARG A 131 -3.07 -32.18 -38.41
N SER A 132 -3.25 -31.89 -39.70
CA SER A 132 -2.92 -30.58 -40.27
C SER A 132 -3.78 -29.48 -39.65
N THR A 133 -5.08 -29.72 -39.49
CA THR A 133 -6.00 -28.77 -38.86
C THR A 133 -5.72 -28.59 -37.37
N LEU A 134 -5.38 -29.66 -36.64
CA LEU A 134 -5.01 -29.57 -35.23
C LEU A 134 -3.73 -28.73 -35.05
N ILE A 135 -2.70 -29.00 -35.85
CA ILE A 135 -1.45 -28.21 -35.81
C ILE A 135 -1.72 -26.75 -36.16
N LEU A 136 -2.54 -26.49 -37.19
CA LEU A 136 -2.91 -25.13 -37.57
C LEU A 136 -3.69 -24.42 -36.44
N SER A 137 -4.59 -25.13 -35.75
CA SER A 137 -5.32 -24.59 -34.59
C SER A 137 -4.38 -24.25 -33.44
N ALA A 138 -3.36 -25.07 -33.19
CA ALA A 138 -2.37 -24.81 -32.16
C ALA A 138 -1.48 -23.61 -32.51
N ILE A 139 -1.10 -23.45 -33.78
CA ILE A 139 -0.37 -22.27 -34.26
C ILE A 139 -1.22 -21.01 -34.10
N ALA A 140 -2.48 -21.06 -34.55
CA ALA A 140 -3.42 -19.95 -34.39
C ALA A 140 -3.61 -19.58 -32.90
N LEU A 141 -3.69 -20.57 -32.01
CA LEU A 141 -3.77 -20.35 -30.56
C LEU A 141 -2.52 -19.64 -30.02
N VAL A 142 -1.31 -20.01 -30.44
CA VAL A 142 -0.08 -19.33 -30.02
C VAL A 142 -0.08 -17.87 -30.43
N PHE A 143 -0.47 -17.56 -31.67
CA PHE A 143 -0.58 -16.16 -32.11
C PHE A 143 -1.70 -15.41 -31.39
N THR A 144 -2.86 -16.04 -31.20
CA THR A 144 -3.99 -15.47 -30.44
C THR A 144 -3.56 -15.12 -29.02
N GLY A 145 -2.87 -16.04 -28.34
CA GLY A 145 -2.33 -15.85 -26.99
C GLY A 145 -1.25 -14.78 -26.92
N HIS A 146 -0.38 -14.69 -27.94
CA HIS A 146 0.61 -13.62 -28.05
C HIS A 146 -0.06 -12.25 -28.11
N TYR A 147 -1.01 -12.04 -29.02
CA TYR A 147 -1.73 -10.77 -29.10
C TYR A 147 -2.60 -10.49 -27.87
N GLY A 148 -3.17 -11.53 -27.25
CA GLY A 148 -3.90 -11.38 -25.98
C GLY A 148 -2.97 -10.89 -24.86
N ALA A 149 -1.77 -11.45 -24.75
CA ALA A 149 -0.76 -11.00 -23.81
C ALA A 149 -0.22 -9.60 -24.16
N MET A 150 -0.13 -9.22 -25.44
CA MET A 150 0.26 -7.87 -25.83
C MET A 150 -0.75 -6.81 -25.39
N LEU A 151 -2.05 -7.16 -25.39
CA LEU A 151 -3.11 -6.27 -24.92
C LEU A 151 -3.07 -6.04 -23.41
N THR A 152 -2.59 -7.02 -22.62
CA THR A 152 -2.56 -6.93 -21.15
C THR A 152 -1.20 -6.56 -20.56
N HIS A 153 -0.12 -6.97 -21.22
CA HIS A 153 1.26 -6.85 -20.73
C HIS A 153 2.16 -6.01 -21.67
N GLY A 154 1.61 -5.47 -22.75
CA GLY A 154 2.32 -4.61 -23.69
C GLY A 154 2.95 -5.37 -24.87
N PRO A 155 3.26 -4.64 -25.97
CA PRO A 155 3.60 -5.25 -27.26
C PRO A 155 4.88 -6.10 -27.25
N ASP A 156 5.79 -5.86 -26.30
CA ASP A 156 7.10 -6.51 -26.26
C ASP A 156 7.20 -7.68 -25.25
N TYR A 157 6.10 -8.04 -24.58
CA TYR A 157 6.04 -8.98 -23.44
C TYR A 157 6.75 -10.34 -23.67
N LEU A 158 6.64 -10.94 -24.87
CA LEU A 158 7.33 -12.21 -25.15
C LEU A 158 8.74 -12.01 -25.69
N THR A 159 9.03 -10.86 -26.29
CA THR A 159 10.31 -10.57 -26.91
C THR A 159 11.32 -9.98 -25.93
N GLU A 160 10.88 -9.40 -24.81
CA GLU A 160 11.74 -8.81 -23.78
C GLU A 160 12.73 -9.81 -23.15
N VAL A 161 12.40 -11.10 -23.16
CA VAL A 161 13.24 -12.18 -22.60
C VAL A 161 14.29 -12.72 -23.58
N LEU A 162 14.28 -12.26 -24.85
CA LEU A 162 15.25 -12.73 -25.85
C LEU A 162 16.64 -12.09 -25.63
N PRO A 163 17.75 -12.82 -25.84
CA PRO A 163 19.10 -12.27 -25.70
C PRO A 163 19.30 -11.07 -26.63
N GLY A 164 19.46 -9.88 -26.05
CA GLY A 164 19.63 -8.62 -26.79
C GLY A 164 18.36 -7.76 -26.89
N ALA A 165 17.23 -8.20 -26.33
CA ALA A 165 16.04 -7.39 -26.19
C ALA A 165 16.23 -6.29 -25.12
N SER A 166 15.61 -5.14 -25.35
CA SER A 166 15.69 -3.99 -24.45
C SER A 166 14.60 -4.10 -23.39
N ALA A 167 14.92 -3.80 -22.12
CA ALA A 167 13.96 -3.79 -21.01
C ALA A 167 12.71 -2.93 -21.30
N PRO A 168 11.54 -3.28 -20.73
CA PRO A 168 10.27 -2.60 -20.98
C PRO A 168 10.26 -1.15 -20.44
N PRO A 169 9.33 -0.30 -20.94
CA PRO A 169 9.36 1.14 -20.74
C PRO A 169 8.94 1.57 -19.33
N ALA A 170 9.60 2.62 -18.83
CA ALA A 170 9.33 3.29 -17.56
C ALA A 170 8.17 4.31 -17.66
N ASN A 171 7.06 3.94 -18.32
CA ASN A 171 5.93 4.85 -18.55
C ASN A 171 4.79 4.63 -17.56
N THR A 172 5.12 4.58 -16.27
CA THR A 172 4.19 4.85 -15.15
C THR A 172 4.86 5.71 -14.08
N ALA A 173 5.84 6.54 -14.46
CA ALA A 173 6.24 7.64 -13.62
C ALA A 173 5.05 8.58 -13.51
N ALA A 174 4.60 8.83 -12.28
CA ALA A 174 3.70 9.92 -11.95
C ALA A 174 4.14 11.16 -12.74
N ASP A 175 3.25 11.69 -13.58
CA ASP A 175 3.41 13.04 -14.09
C ASP A 175 3.56 13.94 -12.86
N LEU A 176 4.78 14.37 -12.58
CA LEU A 176 5.00 15.55 -11.77
C LEU A 176 4.19 16.64 -12.48
N ASN A 177 3.00 16.96 -11.94
CA ASN A 177 2.10 18.01 -12.41
C ASN A 177 2.80 19.35 -12.18
N ILE A 178 3.85 19.61 -12.96
CA ILE A 178 4.56 20.88 -12.99
C ILE A 178 3.77 21.73 -13.97
N ASP A 179 3.11 22.77 -13.44
CA ASP A 179 2.48 23.78 -14.28
C ASP A 179 3.56 24.53 -15.06
N LEU A 180 3.79 24.09 -16.29
CA LEU A 180 4.80 24.65 -17.19
C LEU A 180 4.45 26.09 -17.61
N ALA A 181 3.21 26.54 -17.45
CA ALA A 181 2.79 27.91 -17.82
C ALA A 181 3.48 28.97 -16.96
N ILE A 182 3.85 28.64 -15.72
CA ILE A 182 4.55 29.54 -14.79
C ILE A 182 5.96 29.89 -15.30
N TYR A 183 6.56 29.04 -16.12
CA TYR A 183 7.94 29.17 -16.60
C TYR A 183 8.04 29.75 -18.02
N GLU A 184 6.91 30.07 -18.66
CA GLU A 184 6.84 30.67 -20.00
C GLU A 184 6.82 32.21 -19.95
N GLN A 185 6.66 32.83 -18.76
CA GLN A 185 6.69 34.28 -18.56
C GLN A 185 8.04 34.76 -17.97
N ASP A 186 8.32 36.06 -18.08
CA ASP A 186 9.59 36.76 -17.79
C ASP A 186 10.54 36.04 -16.80
N THR A 187 11.67 35.56 -17.33
CA THR A 187 12.64 34.69 -16.65
C THR A 187 13.39 35.36 -15.51
N SER A 188 13.25 36.69 -15.37
CA SER A 188 13.87 37.48 -14.31
C SER A 188 13.18 37.36 -12.93
N ALA A 189 11.99 36.74 -12.86
CA ALA A 189 11.13 36.70 -11.66
C ALA A 189 10.91 35.29 -11.05
N ILE A 190 11.54 34.23 -11.57
CA ILE A 190 11.30 32.86 -11.10
C ILE A 190 12.07 32.60 -9.79
N SER A 191 11.35 32.18 -8.73
CA SER A 191 11.95 31.86 -7.44
C SER A 191 12.93 30.69 -7.53
N GLU A 192 13.96 30.66 -6.68
CA GLU A 192 14.93 29.55 -6.62
C GLU A 192 14.23 28.19 -6.40
N GLN A 193 13.16 28.17 -5.63
CA GLN A 193 12.36 26.96 -5.40
C GLN A 193 11.65 26.47 -6.67
N ALA A 194 11.15 27.38 -7.51
CA ALA A 194 10.55 27.03 -8.80
C ALA A 194 11.61 26.50 -9.78
N LYS A 195 12.80 27.13 -9.84
CA LYS A 195 13.93 26.61 -10.65
C LYS A 195 14.35 25.21 -10.21
N LEU A 196 14.37 24.95 -8.91
CA LEU A 196 14.68 23.63 -8.36
C LEU A 196 13.61 22.60 -8.74
N LYS A 197 12.30 22.93 -8.63
CA LYS A 197 11.21 22.03 -9.02
C LYS A 197 11.26 21.67 -10.51
N LEU A 198 11.57 22.65 -11.38
CA LEU A 198 11.78 22.43 -12.81
C LEU A 198 12.98 21.52 -13.09
N LEU A 199 14.13 21.80 -12.46
CA LEU A 199 15.33 20.96 -12.57
C LEU A 199 15.05 19.53 -12.08
N THR A 200 14.30 19.35 -11.00
CA THR A 200 13.88 18.05 -10.50
C THR A 200 13.05 17.29 -11.53
N GLY A 201 12.06 17.93 -12.14
CA GLY A 201 11.28 17.33 -13.23
C GLY A 201 12.17 16.86 -14.39
N VAL A 202 13.10 17.69 -14.85
CA VAL A 202 14.07 17.34 -15.90
C VAL A 202 14.96 16.17 -15.49
N ARG A 203 15.51 16.17 -14.26
CA ARG A 203 16.36 15.09 -13.77
C ARG A 203 15.61 13.78 -13.59
N THR A 204 14.33 13.83 -13.22
CA THR A 204 13.46 12.64 -13.21
C THR A 204 13.34 12.05 -14.61
N VAL A 205 13.13 12.88 -15.65
CA VAL A 205 13.12 12.41 -17.04
C VAL A 205 14.47 11.79 -17.41
N PHE A 206 15.59 12.44 -17.08
CA PHE A 206 16.91 11.89 -17.37
C PHE A 206 17.18 10.57 -16.64
N ALA A 207 16.75 10.44 -15.39
CA ALA A 207 16.94 9.24 -14.60
C ALA A 207 16.22 8.04 -15.21
N HIS A 208 14.97 8.22 -15.63
CA HIS A 208 14.15 7.15 -16.18
C HIS A 208 14.53 6.81 -17.62
N THR A 209 14.88 7.81 -18.44
CA THR A 209 15.01 7.61 -19.90
C THR A 209 16.46 7.64 -20.39
N CYS A 210 17.36 8.36 -19.71
CA CYS A 210 18.68 8.70 -20.27
C CYS A 210 19.87 8.06 -19.53
N TYR A 211 19.83 7.95 -18.19
CA TYR A 211 20.97 7.49 -17.38
C TYR A 211 21.41 6.06 -17.69
N ARG A 212 20.52 5.21 -18.22
CA ARG A 212 20.89 3.87 -18.68
C ARG A 212 22.03 3.87 -19.72
N CYS A 213 22.17 4.94 -20.49
CA CYS A 213 23.19 5.09 -21.53
C CYS A 213 24.15 6.27 -21.33
N HIS A 214 23.81 7.24 -20.48
CA HIS A 214 24.55 8.48 -20.25
C HIS A 214 24.74 8.76 -18.75
N SER A 215 25.31 7.80 -18.02
CA SER A 215 25.64 7.89 -16.59
C SER A 215 27.02 7.30 -16.29
N SER A 216 27.43 7.26 -15.02
CA SER A 216 28.69 6.61 -14.62
C SER A 216 28.83 5.16 -15.08
N ASP A 217 27.71 4.45 -15.23
CA ASP A 217 27.71 3.04 -15.58
C ASP A 217 27.96 2.82 -17.07
N LYS A 218 27.52 3.77 -17.90
CA LYS A 218 27.63 3.71 -19.36
C LYS A 218 27.69 5.12 -19.93
N ILE A 219 28.77 5.40 -20.65
CA ILE A 219 29.08 6.73 -21.18
C ILE A 219 29.03 6.67 -22.70
N LYS A 220 27.84 6.50 -23.29
CA LYS A 220 27.71 6.51 -24.75
C LYS A 220 27.98 7.92 -25.29
N GLY A 221 28.79 7.99 -26.35
CA GLY A 221 29.14 9.25 -27.00
C GLY A 221 29.84 10.24 -26.07
N GLY A 222 30.57 9.76 -25.06
CA GLY A 222 31.27 10.59 -24.07
C GLY A 222 30.38 11.42 -23.13
N LEU A 223 29.05 11.29 -23.22
CA LEU A 223 28.09 12.15 -22.52
C LEU A 223 27.61 11.56 -21.20
N ARG A 224 27.55 12.41 -20.17
CA ARG A 224 27.05 12.13 -18.81
C ARG A 224 25.99 13.16 -18.44
N LEU A 225 24.78 12.72 -18.12
CA LEU A 225 23.64 13.60 -17.79
C LEU A 225 23.32 13.64 -16.29
N ASP A 226 23.95 12.77 -15.51
CA ASP A 226 23.75 12.55 -14.07
C ASP A 226 24.59 13.47 -13.18
N ASP A 227 25.53 14.22 -13.77
CA ASP A 227 26.43 15.14 -13.07
C ASP A 227 26.46 16.50 -13.76
N ARG A 228 26.37 17.59 -12.97
CA ARG A 228 26.39 18.97 -13.47
C ARG A 228 27.62 19.27 -14.32
N LYS A 229 28.81 19.00 -13.80
CA LYS A 229 30.05 19.38 -14.50
C LYS A 229 30.16 18.62 -15.81
N LEU A 230 29.73 17.36 -15.82
CA LEU A 230 29.83 16.51 -16.99
C LEU A 230 28.70 16.77 -18.02
N VAL A 231 27.50 17.15 -17.59
CA VAL A 231 26.40 17.48 -18.53
C VAL A 231 26.70 18.74 -19.33
N PHE A 232 27.27 19.77 -18.69
CA PHE A 232 27.68 21.00 -19.38
C PHE A 232 28.99 20.87 -20.15
N LYS A 233 29.84 19.88 -19.81
CA LYS A 233 31.01 19.53 -20.63
C LYS A 233 30.60 18.97 -21.99
N GLY A 234 29.45 18.30 -22.06
CA GLY A 234 28.97 17.66 -23.28
C GLY A 234 29.62 16.31 -23.57
N GLY A 235 29.42 15.83 -24.80
CA GLY A 235 29.91 14.53 -25.26
C GLY A 235 31.07 14.63 -26.25
N GLU A 236 31.31 13.54 -26.98
CA GLU A 236 32.33 13.45 -28.05
C GLU A 236 32.12 14.48 -29.17
N ASN A 237 30.87 14.90 -29.39
CA ASN A 237 30.51 15.90 -30.39
C ASN A 237 30.45 17.34 -29.84
N GLY A 238 30.97 17.56 -28.62
CA GLY A 238 30.95 18.87 -27.95
C GLY A 238 29.75 19.08 -27.03
N PRO A 239 29.47 20.35 -26.65
CA PRO A 239 28.37 20.71 -25.75
C PRO A 239 27.02 20.24 -26.29
N VAL A 240 26.19 19.67 -25.41
CA VAL A 240 24.84 19.22 -25.79
C VAL A 240 23.74 20.19 -25.34
N ILE A 241 24.06 21.13 -24.45
CA ILE A 241 23.15 22.14 -23.93
C ILE A 241 23.77 23.50 -24.19
N THR A 242 23.00 24.38 -24.83
CA THR A 242 23.28 25.79 -25.00
C THR A 242 22.32 26.55 -24.08
N ALA A 243 22.81 26.95 -22.90
CA ALA A 243 22.01 27.63 -21.89
C ALA A 243 21.33 28.89 -22.46
N GLY A 244 20.01 29.00 -22.30
CA GLY A 244 19.20 30.09 -22.83
C GLY A 244 18.71 29.88 -24.26
N ASP A 245 19.17 28.83 -24.95
CA ASP A 245 18.91 28.61 -26.38
C ASP A 245 18.53 27.14 -26.65
N PRO A 246 17.24 26.80 -26.49
CA PRO A 246 16.74 25.46 -26.78
C PRO A 246 16.87 25.08 -28.25
N GLU A 247 16.75 26.03 -29.17
CA GLU A 247 16.77 25.77 -30.62
C GLU A 247 18.15 25.30 -31.09
N ASN A 248 19.22 25.88 -30.51
CA ASN A 248 20.60 25.47 -30.80
C ASN A 248 21.16 24.45 -29.81
N SER A 249 20.33 23.85 -28.95
CA SER A 249 20.74 22.80 -28.03
C SER A 249 20.62 21.42 -28.67
N GLU A 250 21.76 20.75 -28.88
CA GLU A 250 21.82 19.43 -29.50
C GLU A 250 21.00 18.36 -28.75
N LEU A 251 20.90 18.49 -27.42
CA LEU A 251 20.02 17.66 -26.60
C LEU A 251 18.56 17.77 -27.05
N ILE A 252 18.04 19.01 -27.21
CA ILE A 252 16.65 19.27 -27.61
C ILE A 252 16.39 18.77 -29.02
N ARG A 253 17.34 19.00 -29.95
CA ARG A 253 17.26 18.46 -31.31
C ARG A 253 17.10 16.95 -31.27
N ARG A 254 18.00 16.23 -30.59
CA ARG A 254 18.03 14.76 -30.59
C ARG A 254 16.79 14.13 -29.94
N ILE A 255 16.25 14.72 -28.87
CA ILE A 255 15.02 14.20 -28.21
C ILE A 255 13.73 14.52 -28.97
N SER A 256 13.76 15.49 -29.88
CA SER A 256 12.60 15.91 -30.67
C SER A 256 12.51 15.22 -32.03
N LEU A 257 13.50 14.39 -32.39
CA LEU A 257 13.51 13.67 -33.67
C LEU A 257 12.50 12.52 -33.67
N PRO A 258 11.94 12.16 -34.84
CA PRO A 258 10.99 11.06 -34.96
C PRO A 258 11.67 9.71 -34.74
N LYS A 259 10.87 8.72 -34.31
CA LYS A 259 11.33 7.34 -34.09
C LYS A 259 11.90 6.78 -35.40
N GLY A 260 13.14 6.28 -35.34
CA GLY A 260 13.84 5.71 -36.50
C GLY A 260 14.83 6.64 -37.20
N HIS A 261 14.95 7.91 -36.79
CA HIS A 261 16.04 8.79 -37.25
C HIS A 261 17.37 8.39 -36.59
N ASP A 262 18.49 8.37 -37.32
CA ASP A 262 19.78 7.87 -36.80
C ASP A 262 20.30 8.60 -35.55
N ASP A 263 20.07 9.91 -35.50
CA ASP A 263 20.43 10.75 -34.35
C ASP A 263 19.40 10.79 -33.21
N VAL A 264 18.23 10.15 -33.34
CA VAL A 264 17.17 10.24 -32.32
C VAL A 264 17.67 9.68 -30.98
N MET A 265 17.38 10.39 -29.89
CA MET A 265 17.66 9.92 -28.55
C MET A 265 16.39 9.95 -27.70
N PRO A 266 16.03 8.85 -27.01
CA PRO A 266 16.72 7.57 -26.98
C PRO A 266 16.54 6.78 -28.30
N ASN A 267 17.64 6.27 -28.87
CA ASN A 267 17.60 5.42 -30.07
C ASN A 267 17.09 4.00 -29.82
N LYS A 268 16.92 3.62 -28.55
CA LYS A 268 16.35 2.34 -28.10
C LYS A 268 15.44 2.59 -26.91
N GLY A 269 14.18 2.17 -27.01
CA GLY A 269 13.12 2.42 -26.02
C GLY A 269 12.07 3.39 -26.53
N ASP A 270 11.21 3.85 -25.62
CA ASP A 270 10.20 4.86 -25.93
C ASP A 270 10.81 6.26 -26.02
N LEU A 271 10.30 7.06 -26.95
CA LEU A 271 10.63 8.48 -27.05
C LEU A 271 10.01 9.25 -25.88
N LEU A 272 10.57 10.42 -25.60
CA LEU A 272 10.02 11.32 -24.60
C LEU A 272 8.64 11.82 -25.06
N THR A 273 7.72 12.00 -24.11
CA THR A 273 6.42 12.61 -24.41
C THR A 273 6.59 14.08 -24.77
N PRO A 274 5.63 14.69 -25.51
CA PRO A 274 5.69 16.12 -25.79
C PRO A 274 5.82 16.99 -24.53
N ALA A 275 5.19 16.58 -23.42
CA ALA A 275 5.29 17.28 -22.13
C ALA A 275 6.70 17.21 -21.54
N GLN A 276 7.35 16.04 -21.61
CA GLN A 276 8.73 15.86 -21.15
C GLN A 276 9.72 16.66 -21.99
N ILE A 277 9.57 16.65 -23.32
CA ILE A 277 10.41 17.46 -24.22
C ILE A 277 10.23 18.94 -23.89
N LYS A 278 8.97 19.41 -23.77
CA LYS A 278 8.64 20.80 -23.42
C LYS A 278 9.27 21.22 -22.09
N MET A 279 9.22 20.38 -21.07
CA MET A 279 9.84 20.64 -19.77
C MET A 279 11.36 20.81 -19.87
N ILE A 280 12.04 19.96 -20.63
CA ILE A 280 13.50 20.08 -20.86
C ILE A 280 13.80 21.34 -21.67
N SER A 281 13.00 21.66 -22.69
CA SER A 281 13.14 22.89 -23.49
C SER A 281 13.01 24.15 -22.63
N ILE A 282 11.99 24.21 -21.75
CA ILE A 282 11.78 25.32 -20.82
C ILE A 282 12.96 25.45 -19.85
N TRP A 283 13.48 24.33 -19.33
CA TRP A 283 14.66 24.37 -18.48
C TRP A 283 15.89 24.94 -19.20
N VAL A 284 16.16 24.49 -20.43
CA VAL A 284 17.24 25.04 -21.26
C VAL A 284 17.03 26.53 -21.55
N GLN A 285 15.81 26.93 -21.88
CA GLN A 285 15.43 28.34 -22.13
C GLN A 285 15.71 29.21 -20.91
N ASN A 286 15.48 28.67 -19.72
CA ASN A 286 15.77 29.32 -18.44
C ASN A 286 17.24 29.18 -18.01
N GLY A 287 18.16 29.19 -18.98
CA GLY A 287 19.60 29.12 -18.75
C GLY A 287 20.11 27.75 -18.34
N ALA A 288 19.28 26.70 -18.47
CA ALA A 288 19.56 25.35 -17.97
C ALA A 288 20.06 25.38 -16.52
N TRP A 289 19.42 26.21 -15.69
CA TRP A 289 19.90 26.50 -14.34
C TRP A 289 20.16 25.22 -13.54
N TRP A 290 21.34 25.16 -12.92
CA TRP A 290 21.79 24.04 -12.10
C TRP A 290 22.69 24.57 -10.96
N PRO A 291 22.40 24.28 -9.69
CA PRO A 291 23.14 24.80 -8.54
C PRO A 291 24.62 24.41 -8.56
N GLU A 292 25.50 25.31 -8.11
CA GLU A 292 26.96 25.14 -8.21
C GLU A 292 27.54 24.09 -7.25
N ASN A 293 26.96 23.94 -6.05
CA ASN A 293 27.39 22.93 -5.08
C ASN A 293 26.52 21.67 -5.13
N ALA A 294 27.14 20.51 -4.94
CA ALA A 294 26.42 19.23 -4.84
C ALA A 294 25.51 19.15 -3.59
N GLU A 295 25.76 19.99 -2.59
CA GLU A 295 24.93 20.13 -1.39
C GLU A 295 23.68 21.00 -1.64
N ASP A 296 23.74 21.88 -2.65
CA ASP A 296 22.61 22.67 -3.15
C ASP A 296 21.78 21.86 -4.17
N LEU A 297 22.29 20.69 -4.58
CA LEU A 297 21.64 19.70 -5.44
C LEU A 297 20.71 18.75 -4.66
N LYS A 298 20.49 18.98 -3.36
CA LYS A 298 19.48 18.27 -2.57
C LYS A 298 18.14 18.44 -3.27
N ILE A 299 17.76 17.41 -4.02
CA ILE A 299 16.55 17.38 -4.84
C ILE A 299 15.35 17.36 -3.90
N PHE A 300 15.56 16.70 -2.76
CA PHE A 300 14.57 16.44 -1.75
C PHE A 300 14.90 17.30 -0.54
N ARG A 301 13.85 17.83 0.10
CA ARG A 301 14.00 18.50 1.39
C ARG A 301 14.60 17.50 2.37
N ASN A 302 15.57 17.91 3.18
CA ASN A 302 15.98 17.15 4.36
C ASN A 302 15.49 17.93 5.59
N ALA A 303 14.58 17.35 6.35
CA ALA A 303 14.12 17.96 7.58
C ALA A 303 15.27 18.03 8.61
N PRO A 304 15.44 19.14 9.33
CA PRO A 304 16.48 19.27 10.34
C PRO A 304 16.42 18.16 11.39
N LEU A 305 17.58 17.59 11.71
CA LEU A 305 17.70 16.55 12.74
C LEU A 305 17.41 17.11 14.14
N ALA A 306 18.01 18.27 14.46
CA ALA A 306 17.94 18.89 15.77
C ALA A 306 16.50 19.22 16.19
N PRO A 307 16.15 19.13 17.49
CA PRO A 307 14.89 19.64 18.00
C PRO A 307 14.79 21.14 17.73
N ARG A 308 13.57 21.61 17.46
CA ARG A 308 13.26 23.04 17.34
C ARG A 308 12.27 23.39 18.43
N TYR A 309 12.51 24.49 19.13
CA TYR A 309 11.63 25.00 20.17
C TYR A 309 10.86 26.18 19.56
N PRO A 310 9.61 25.99 19.10
CA PRO A 310 8.86 27.06 18.48
C PRO A 310 8.53 28.15 19.52
N GLU A 311 8.54 29.41 19.07
CA GLU A 311 8.11 30.53 19.91
C GLU A 311 6.60 30.50 20.10
N TRP A 312 6.15 30.64 21.34
CA TRP A 312 4.73 30.61 21.66
C TRP A 312 3.95 31.75 20.96
N PRO A 313 2.72 31.49 20.49
CA PRO A 313 1.85 32.57 20.01
C PRO A 313 1.60 33.62 21.09
N ALA A 314 1.41 34.88 20.68
CA ALA A 314 1.25 36.00 21.60
C ALA A 314 0.03 35.86 22.54
N ASP A 315 -1.06 35.26 22.04
CA ASP A 315 -2.23 34.91 22.84
C ASP A 315 -2.36 33.39 22.95
N THR A 316 -2.31 32.89 24.18
CA THR A 316 -2.47 31.47 24.51
C THR A 316 -3.65 31.22 25.44
N SER A 317 -4.44 32.27 25.74
CA SER A 317 -5.49 32.25 26.76
C SER A 317 -6.80 31.64 26.28
N ARG A 318 -7.01 31.55 24.96
CA ARG A 318 -8.23 31.04 24.35
C ARG A 318 -8.45 29.54 24.56
N PHE A 319 -7.37 28.78 24.71
CA PHE A 319 -7.44 27.32 24.83
C PHE A 319 -6.53 26.80 25.95
N ASP A 320 -7.08 25.95 26.80
CA ASP A 320 -6.34 25.28 27.87
C ASP A 320 -5.33 24.28 27.29
N ASN A 321 -5.79 23.44 26.34
CA ASN A 321 -4.94 22.48 25.64
C ASN A 321 -4.05 23.22 24.63
N LYS A 322 -2.74 22.97 24.74
CA LYS A 322 -1.73 23.68 23.94
C LYS A 322 -1.67 23.24 22.48
N ILE A 323 -2.19 22.06 22.13
CA ILE A 323 -2.40 21.70 20.72
C ILE A 323 -3.30 22.73 20.03
N ASP A 324 -4.38 23.12 20.70
CA ASP A 324 -5.38 24.02 20.12
C ASP A 324 -4.85 25.44 19.94
N VAL A 325 -3.89 25.87 20.77
CA VAL A 325 -3.17 27.13 20.57
C VAL A 325 -2.40 27.13 19.24
N TRP A 326 -1.68 26.05 18.93
CA TRP A 326 -0.96 25.92 17.66
C TRP A 326 -1.89 25.73 16.46
N VAL A 327 -2.99 25.01 16.64
CA VAL A 327 -4.01 24.84 15.59
C VAL A 327 -4.73 26.15 15.33
N ASP A 328 -4.99 26.98 16.35
CA ASP A 328 -5.61 28.30 16.18
C ASP A 328 -4.69 29.27 15.43
N GLN A 329 -3.39 29.26 15.71
CA GLN A 329 -2.40 30.01 14.93
C GLN A 329 -2.42 29.55 13.47
N TYR A 330 -2.45 28.23 13.22
CA TYR A 330 -2.53 27.67 11.88
C TYR A 330 -3.83 28.10 11.17
N PHE A 331 -4.99 27.96 11.81
CA PHE A 331 -6.29 28.38 11.27
C PHE A 331 -6.31 29.86 10.95
N SER A 332 -5.79 30.71 11.85
CA SER A 332 -5.66 32.15 11.62
C SER A 332 -4.80 32.44 10.39
N SER A 333 -3.66 31.75 10.21
CA SER A 333 -2.80 31.91 9.03
C SER A 333 -3.44 31.46 7.71
N LYS A 334 -4.45 30.59 7.79
CA LYS A 334 -5.19 30.04 6.64
C LYS A 334 -6.57 30.67 6.45
N ASN A 335 -6.93 31.68 7.25
CA ASN A 335 -8.27 32.29 7.29
C ASN A 335 -9.38 31.23 7.50
N LEU A 336 -9.16 30.27 8.39
CA LEU A 336 -10.12 29.25 8.78
C LEU A 336 -10.75 29.59 10.13
N SER A 337 -12.00 29.17 10.32
CA SER A 337 -12.71 29.21 11.60
C SER A 337 -12.74 27.84 12.25
N TRP A 338 -12.89 27.82 13.58
CA TRP A 338 -13.18 26.60 14.31
C TRP A 338 -14.63 26.18 14.10
N ASP A 339 -14.84 24.89 13.83
CA ASP A 339 -16.15 24.27 13.93
C ASP A 339 -16.48 23.92 15.40
N GLU A 340 -17.74 23.57 15.64
CA GLU A 340 -18.18 23.07 16.93
C GLU A 340 -17.64 21.64 17.17
N PRO A 341 -17.20 21.33 18.40
CA PRO A 341 -16.81 19.96 18.75
C PRO A 341 -17.96 18.98 18.56
N VAL A 342 -17.64 17.72 18.30
CA VAL A 342 -18.62 16.64 18.26
C VAL A 342 -19.31 16.46 19.61
N ASP A 343 -20.53 15.92 19.55
CA ASP A 343 -21.33 15.59 20.73
C ASP A 343 -20.63 14.53 21.62
N ASP A 344 -21.09 14.43 22.88
CA ASP A 344 -20.48 13.58 23.89
C ASP A 344 -20.47 12.10 23.53
N ARG A 345 -21.53 11.58 22.90
CA ARG A 345 -21.58 10.18 22.47
C ARG A 345 -20.55 9.91 21.39
N THR A 346 -20.47 10.79 20.39
CA THR A 346 -19.50 10.67 19.30
C THR A 346 -18.08 10.75 19.83
N TYR A 347 -17.78 11.69 20.73
CA TYR A 347 -16.49 11.80 21.41
C TYR A 347 -16.16 10.53 22.21
N LEU A 348 -17.07 10.06 23.05
CA LEU A 348 -16.85 8.90 23.91
C LEU A 348 -16.53 7.65 23.09
N ARG A 349 -17.33 7.36 22.07
CA ARG A 349 -17.07 6.22 21.18
C ARG A 349 -15.72 6.35 20.48
N ARG A 350 -15.35 7.55 20.03
CA ARG A 350 -14.07 7.82 19.36
C ARG A 350 -12.88 7.48 20.28
N ILE A 351 -12.89 7.96 21.53
CA ILE A 351 -11.80 7.70 22.46
C ILE A 351 -11.75 6.24 22.94
N TYR A 352 -12.89 5.57 23.08
CA TYR A 352 -12.91 4.14 23.40
C TYR A 352 -12.27 3.29 22.30
N LEU A 353 -12.62 3.57 21.04
CA LEU A 353 -12.03 2.88 19.90
C LEU A 353 -10.54 3.19 19.75
N ASP A 354 -10.11 4.43 19.99
CA ASP A 354 -8.71 4.84 19.84
C ASP A 354 -7.80 4.46 21.01
N ILE A 355 -8.32 4.36 22.24
CA ILE A 355 -7.49 4.09 23.43
C ILE A 355 -7.51 2.60 23.78
N VAL A 356 -8.69 1.97 23.79
CA VAL A 356 -8.86 0.57 24.23
C VAL A 356 -9.37 -0.36 23.13
N GLY A 357 -9.77 0.16 21.96
CA GLY A 357 -10.18 -0.63 20.80
C GLY A 357 -11.51 -1.35 20.95
N LEU A 358 -12.37 -0.91 21.87
CA LEU A 358 -13.68 -1.47 22.16
C LEU A 358 -14.75 -0.39 22.08
N ASN A 359 -16.04 -0.76 22.10
CA ASN A 359 -17.12 0.21 22.29
C ASN A 359 -17.34 0.45 23.79
N PRO A 360 -17.80 1.66 24.18
CA PRO A 360 -18.30 1.89 25.53
C PRO A 360 -19.57 1.08 25.78
N SER A 361 -19.76 0.61 27.01
CA SER A 361 -21.02 -0.01 27.42
C SER A 361 -22.14 1.02 27.55
N SER A 362 -23.40 0.56 27.50
CA SER A 362 -24.56 1.42 27.69
C SER A 362 -24.53 2.21 29.02
N GLU A 363 -24.02 1.60 30.08
CA GLU A 363 -23.90 2.23 31.40
C GLU A 363 -22.85 3.35 31.38
N GLU A 364 -21.67 3.10 30.80
CA GLU A 364 -20.61 4.11 30.68
C GLU A 364 -21.05 5.30 29.81
N ILE A 365 -21.81 5.05 28.73
CA ILE A 365 -22.38 6.13 27.92
C ILE A 365 -23.32 7.00 28.75
N HIS A 366 -24.22 6.39 29.51
CA HIS A 366 -25.17 7.10 30.35
C HIS A 366 -24.44 7.94 31.40
N GLN A 367 -23.49 7.34 32.13
CA GLN A 367 -22.68 8.02 33.13
C GLN A 367 -21.92 9.22 32.53
N PHE A 368 -21.32 9.06 31.35
CA PHE A 368 -20.57 10.14 30.71
C PHE A 368 -21.45 11.28 30.20
N VAL A 369 -22.60 10.95 29.60
CA VAL A 369 -23.53 11.95 29.06
C VAL A 369 -24.16 12.76 30.19
N GLU A 370 -24.54 12.10 31.29
CA GLU A 370 -25.17 12.74 32.44
C GLU A 370 -24.20 13.48 33.37
N ASP A 371 -22.89 13.18 33.30
CA ASP A 371 -21.88 13.88 34.11
C ASP A 371 -21.85 15.39 33.73
N PRO A 372 -22.16 16.31 34.67
CA PRO A 372 -22.09 17.75 34.44
C PRO A 372 -20.69 18.32 34.64
N HIS A 373 -19.68 17.50 34.99
CA HIS A 373 -18.34 17.98 35.31
C HIS A 373 -17.68 18.64 34.07
N PRO A 374 -17.16 19.87 34.18
CA PRO A 374 -16.62 20.60 33.02
C PRO A 374 -15.40 19.91 32.39
N GLU A 375 -14.66 19.12 33.17
CA GLU A 375 -13.50 18.33 32.70
C GLU A 375 -13.80 16.84 32.49
N LYS A 376 -15.06 16.44 32.29
CA LYS A 376 -15.42 15.02 32.15
C LYS A 376 -14.68 14.33 31.00
N ARG A 377 -14.44 15.04 29.88
CA ARG A 377 -13.69 14.52 28.72
C ARG A 377 -12.25 14.14 29.08
N GLN A 378 -11.60 14.96 29.90
CA GLN A 378 -10.24 14.76 30.39
C GLN A 378 -10.18 13.60 31.39
N LYS A 379 -11.12 13.55 32.34
CA LYS A 379 -11.18 12.47 33.33
C LYS A 379 -11.38 11.11 32.66
N TRP A 380 -12.35 11.00 31.76
CA TRP A 380 -12.63 9.74 31.06
C TRP A 380 -11.48 9.29 30.17
N ALA A 381 -10.82 10.21 29.46
CA ALA A 381 -9.64 9.88 28.67
C ALA A 381 -8.50 9.31 29.55
N ARG A 382 -8.32 9.86 30.76
CA ARG A 382 -7.33 9.35 31.72
C ARG A 382 -7.73 7.97 32.26
N GLU A 383 -8.98 7.80 32.66
CA GLU A 383 -9.50 6.51 33.12
C GLU A 383 -9.30 5.40 32.10
N LEU A 384 -9.54 5.67 30.79
CA LEU A 384 -9.28 4.69 29.73
C LEU A 384 -7.80 4.36 29.53
N LEU A 385 -6.92 5.36 29.63
CA LEU A 385 -5.47 5.14 29.53
C LEU A 385 -4.92 4.36 30.74
N ASP A 386 -5.58 4.48 31.89
CA ASP A 386 -5.27 3.74 33.11
C ASP A 386 -5.83 2.30 33.08
N GLN A 387 -6.64 1.93 32.09
CA GLN A 387 -7.00 0.53 31.82
C GLN A 387 -5.84 -0.20 31.12
N GLU A 388 -4.77 -0.46 31.87
CA GLU A 388 -3.48 -0.93 31.37
C GLU A 388 -3.57 -2.12 30.39
N GLU A 389 -4.36 -3.14 30.73
CA GLU A 389 -4.51 -4.34 29.90
C GLU A 389 -5.30 -4.07 28.61
N SER A 390 -6.44 -3.41 28.71
CA SER A 390 -7.26 -3.05 27.54
C SER A 390 -6.51 -2.14 26.58
N TYR A 391 -5.79 -1.16 27.12
CA TYR A 391 -4.89 -0.28 26.39
C TYR A 391 -3.77 -1.08 25.71
N ALA A 392 -3.05 -1.91 26.46
CA ALA A 392 -1.92 -2.67 25.92
C ALA A 392 -2.38 -3.65 24.83
N LEU A 393 -3.49 -4.38 25.03
CA LEU A 393 -4.04 -5.29 24.03
C LEU A 393 -4.48 -4.57 22.75
N HIS A 394 -4.97 -3.33 22.85
CA HIS A 394 -5.28 -2.52 21.68
C HIS A 394 -4.01 -2.06 20.96
N TRP A 395 -3.11 -1.38 21.67
CA TRP A 395 -1.90 -0.78 21.10
C TRP A 395 -0.86 -1.80 20.65
N LEU A 396 -0.91 -3.04 21.16
CA LEU A 396 -0.16 -4.17 20.61
C LEU A 396 -0.34 -4.28 19.10
N THR A 397 -1.53 -3.98 18.56
CA THR A 397 -1.80 -4.10 17.11
C THR A 397 -0.96 -3.11 16.29
N PHE A 398 -0.96 -1.83 16.69
CA PHE A 398 -0.15 -0.76 16.10
C PHE A 398 1.35 -1.10 16.15
N TRP A 399 1.83 -1.48 17.33
CA TRP A 399 3.25 -1.80 17.51
C TRP A 399 3.67 -3.06 16.76
N ASN A 400 2.82 -4.09 16.73
CA ASN A 400 3.11 -5.31 16.00
C ASN A 400 3.27 -5.06 14.49
N ASP A 401 2.46 -4.17 13.92
CA ASP A 401 2.52 -3.82 12.50
C ASP A 401 3.84 -3.10 12.14
N ILE A 402 4.24 -2.10 12.94
CA ILE A 402 5.47 -1.35 12.67
C ILE A 402 6.74 -2.13 13.06
N LEU A 403 6.68 -3.02 14.06
CA LEU A 403 7.84 -3.80 14.51
C LEU A 403 7.98 -5.16 13.83
N ARG A 404 7.13 -5.48 12.84
CA ARG A 404 7.12 -6.79 12.15
C ARG A 404 6.91 -7.97 13.12
N ASN A 405 6.23 -7.73 14.24
CA ASN A 405 6.02 -8.75 15.28
C ASN A 405 4.73 -9.52 15.01
N ASP A 406 4.82 -10.84 14.91
CA ASP A 406 3.68 -11.71 14.64
C ASP A 406 3.84 -13.01 15.43
N TYR A 407 2.72 -13.64 15.78
CA TYR A 407 2.68 -14.94 16.48
C TYR A 407 3.10 -16.10 15.59
N THR A 408 3.06 -15.87 14.28
CA THR A 408 3.45 -16.80 13.24
C THR A 408 4.30 -16.07 12.22
N GLY A 409 5.34 -16.70 11.69
CA GLY A 409 6.15 -16.03 10.68
C GLY A 409 7.18 -16.93 10.03
N THR A 410 7.63 -16.50 8.85
CA THR A 410 8.64 -17.24 8.09
C THR A 410 10.01 -17.21 8.80
N GLY A 411 10.74 -18.31 8.72
CA GLY A 411 12.00 -18.48 9.44
C GLY A 411 12.50 -19.92 9.36
N TYR A 412 12.57 -20.47 8.14
CA TYR A 412 12.91 -21.88 7.91
C TYR A 412 14.29 -22.30 8.46
N ILE A 413 15.18 -21.33 8.73
CA ILE A 413 16.51 -21.55 9.31
C ILE A 413 16.50 -21.20 10.80
N THR A 414 15.91 -20.06 11.17
CA THR A 414 15.84 -19.56 12.55
C THR A 414 14.77 -20.23 13.41
N LYS A 415 14.01 -21.20 12.85
CA LYS A 415 12.81 -21.83 13.44
C LYS A 415 11.63 -20.87 13.65
N GLY A 416 11.55 -19.80 12.86
CA GLY A 416 10.50 -18.79 12.89
C GLY A 416 11.04 -17.39 13.17
N ARG A 417 10.12 -16.43 13.35
CA ARG A 417 10.46 -15.09 13.85
C ARG A 417 10.71 -15.13 15.36
N TYR A 418 11.57 -14.23 15.83
CA TYR A 418 11.70 -13.96 17.25
C TYR A 418 10.54 -13.05 17.68
N GLY A 419 9.49 -13.65 18.23
CA GLY A 419 8.35 -12.89 18.74
C GLY A 419 8.75 -12.07 19.97
N ILE A 420 8.38 -10.79 19.98
CA ILE A 420 8.65 -9.85 21.09
C ILE A 420 7.37 -9.47 21.85
N THR A 421 6.28 -10.23 21.66
CA THR A 421 4.96 -9.88 22.19
C THR A 421 4.94 -9.74 23.72
N GLU A 422 5.61 -10.64 24.45
CA GLU A 422 5.67 -10.56 25.92
C GLU A 422 6.36 -9.26 26.38
N TRP A 423 7.54 -8.97 25.82
CA TRP A 423 8.28 -7.75 26.09
C TRP A 423 7.47 -6.50 25.73
N LEU A 424 6.82 -6.51 24.56
CA LEU A 424 6.06 -5.38 24.05
C LEU A 424 4.81 -5.13 24.91
N PHE A 425 4.05 -6.18 25.22
CA PHE A 425 2.87 -6.08 26.09
C PHE A 425 3.26 -5.51 27.46
N LYS A 426 4.33 -6.05 28.08
CA LYS A 426 4.83 -5.55 29.36
C LYS A 426 5.25 -4.08 29.27
N SER A 427 5.95 -3.69 28.20
CA SER A 427 6.36 -2.30 27.98
C SER A 427 5.18 -1.34 27.87
N LEU A 428 4.06 -1.78 27.29
CA LEU A 428 2.83 -0.98 27.19
C LEU A 428 2.05 -0.90 28.52
N VAL A 429 1.96 -2.01 29.26
CA VAL A 429 1.32 -2.07 30.59
C VAL A 429 2.06 -1.15 31.56
N ASP A 430 3.39 -1.33 31.66
CA ASP A 430 4.24 -0.56 32.58
C ASP A 430 4.42 0.92 32.15
N ASN A 431 3.81 1.33 31.02
CA ASN A 431 4.00 2.64 30.38
C ASN A 431 5.48 3.01 30.25
N LYS A 432 6.30 2.07 29.75
CA LYS A 432 7.74 2.25 29.60
C LYS A 432 8.01 3.49 28.73
N PRO A 433 8.93 4.40 29.15
CA PRO A 433 9.32 5.54 28.33
C PRO A 433 9.71 5.10 26.92
N TYR A 434 9.20 5.78 25.89
CA TYR A 434 9.48 5.40 24.51
C TYR A 434 10.99 5.42 24.18
N GLN A 435 11.76 6.31 24.83
CA GLN A 435 13.22 6.34 24.69
C GLN A 435 13.86 4.99 25.08
N ASP A 436 13.41 4.40 26.19
CA ASP A 436 13.90 3.10 26.66
C ASP A 436 13.44 1.96 25.74
N MET A 437 12.17 2.00 25.31
CA MET A 437 11.67 1.05 24.29
C MET A 437 12.52 1.10 23.02
N ALA A 438 12.83 2.30 22.51
CA ALA A 438 13.64 2.47 21.32
C ALA A 438 15.07 1.96 21.53
N ARG A 439 15.69 2.25 22.68
CA ARG A 439 17.04 1.75 23.00
C ARG A 439 17.07 0.22 23.05
N GLU A 440 16.10 -0.40 23.74
CA GLU A 440 15.98 -1.86 23.83
C GLU A 440 15.67 -2.51 22.48
N LEU A 441 15.00 -1.83 21.55
CA LEU A 441 14.80 -2.34 20.18
C LEU A 441 16.05 -2.20 19.29
N LEU A 442 16.89 -1.20 19.54
CA LEU A 442 18.09 -0.88 18.75
C LEU A 442 19.34 -1.62 19.24
N SER A 443 19.43 -1.87 20.54
CA SER A 443 20.47 -2.64 21.24
C SER A 443 19.79 -3.70 22.11
N PRO A 444 19.27 -4.77 21.49
CA PRO A 444 18.35 -5.68 22.15
C PRO A 444 19.03 -6.80 22.94
N ASP A 445 18.30 -7.28 23.93
CA ASP A 445 18.50 -8.58 24.56
C ASP A 445 17.64 -9.67 23.89
N GLU A 446 17.62 -10.87 24.46
CA GLU A 446 16.83 -11.99 23.94
C GLU A 446 15.31 -11.71 23.85
N SER A 447 14.78 -10.83 24.70
CA SER A 447 13.34 -10.55 24.79
C SER A 447 12.84 -9.55 23.73
N SER A 448 13.75 -8.72 23.20
CA SER A 448 13.45 -7.57 22.33
C SER A 448 14.10 -7.66 20.94
N LYS A 449 14.97 -8.65 20.69
CA LYS A 449 15.77 -8.76 19.44
C LYS A 449 14.99 -8.94 18.15
N GLY A 450 13.69 -9.28 18.20
CA GLY A 450 12.92 -9.60 17.01
C GLY A 450 12.85 -8.50 15.97
N PHE A 451 12.93 -7.23 16.38
CA PHE A 451 12.83 -6.09 15.48
C PHE A 451 14.02 -5.97 14.52
N ILE A 452 15.26 -6.14 15.01
CA ILE A 452 16.49 -5.98 14.20
C ILE A 452 17.13 -7.32 13.79
N ALA A 453 16.68 -8.47 14.30
CA ALA A 453 17.22 -9.77 13.91
C ALA A 453 16.94 -10.11 12.43
N GLY A 454 15.83 -9.61 11.88
CA GLY A 454 15.42 -9.86 10.50
C GLY A 454 15.10 -11.34 10.22
N ILE A 455 14.89 -11.66 8.94
CA ILE A 455 14.58 -13.02 8.48
C ILE A 455 15.75 -13.57 7.68
N GLN A 456 16.25 -14.74 8.09
CA GLN A 456 17.27 -15.47 7.36
C GLN A 456 16.65 -16.45 6.36
N TRP A 457 16.77 -16.11 5.08
CA TRP A 457 16.25 -16.91 3.97
C TRP A 457 17.24 -18.02 3.54
N ARG A 458 16.73 -19.10 2.93
CA ARG A 458 17.55 -20.18 2.36
C ARG A 458 18.02 -19.83 0.95
N GLY A 459 19.25 -20.24 0.62
CA GLY A 459 19.81 -20.11 -0.73
C GLY A 459 20.45 -18.75 -1.00
N VAL A 460 20.60 -18.42 -2.29
CA VAL A 460 21.13 -17.12 -2.72
C VAL A 460 19.99 -16.10 -2.59
N VAL A 461 20.20 -15.11 -1.74
CA VAL A 461 19.22 -14.07 -1.42
C VAL A 461 19.73 -12.74 -1.97
N ASN A 462 18.79 -11.87 -2.34
CA ASN A 462 19.19 -10.58 -2.85
C ASN A 462 19.96 -9.80 -1.76
N ALA A 463 21.00 -9.05 -2.12
CA ALA A 463 21.82 -8.34 -1.12
C ALA A 463 20.98 -7.35 -0.29
N SER A 464 19.93 -6.76 -0.87
CA SER A 464 18.98 -5.89 -0.17
C SER A 464 18.10 -6.62 0.87
N GLN A 465 18.07 -7.95 0.82
CA GLN A 465 17.28 -8.81 1.70
C GLN A 465 18.14 -9.53 2.76
N ARG A 466 19.43 -9.20 2.87
CA ARG A 466 20.26 -9.69 3.98
C ARG A 466 19.78 -9.10 5.31
N THR A 467 20.00 -9.82 6.40
CA THR A 467 19.49 -9.48 7.74
C THR A 467 19.93 -8.10 8.21
N GLU A 468 21.17 -7.72 7.92
CA GLU A 468 21.77 -6.43 8.26
C GLU A 468 21.11 -5.28 7.51
N MET A 469 20.84 -5.48 6.21
CA MET A 469 20.15 -4.50 5.38
C MET A 469 18.67 -4.39 5.76
N GLN A 470 18.01 -5.51 6.08
CA GLN A 470 16.65 -5.49 6.63
C GLN A 470 16.59 -4.67 7.92
N ALA A 471 17.55 -4.85 8.84
CA ALA A 471 17.61 -4.09 10.08
C ALA A 471 17.76 -2.58 9.83
N ALA A 472 18.70 -2.19 8.95
CA ALA A 472 18.88 -0.79 8.55
C ALA A 472 17.61 -0.17 7.94
N GLN A 473 16.94 -0.90 7.03
CA GLN A 473 15.68 -0.45 6.43
C GLN A 473 14.59 -0.28 7.49
N ASN A 474 14.41 -1.24 8.40
CA ASN A 474 13.35 -1.18 9.42
C ASN A 474 13.61 -0.05 10.41
N VAL A 475 14.85 0.09 10.90
CA VAL A 475 15.21 1.17 11.83
C VAL A 475 15.02 2.53 11.18
N ALA A 476 15.47 2.71 9.94
CA ALA A 476 15.27 3.96 9.22
C ALA A 476 13.77 4.27 9.01
N GLN A 477 12.97 3.28 8.61
CA GLN A 477 11.55 3.48 8.36
C GLN A 477 10.80 3.79 9.66
N VAL A 478 10.90 2.92 10.66
CA VAL A 478 10.10 2.99 11.89
C VAL A 478 10.53 4.15 12.79
N MET A 479 11.84 4.25 13.07
CA MET A 479 12.37 5.18 14.07
C MET A 479 12.67 6.56 13.48
N LEU A 480 12.99 6.64 12.19
CA LEU A 480 13.48 7.86 11.57
C LEU A 480 12.56 8.39 10.45
N GLY A 481 11.47 7.69 10.12
CA GLY A 481 10.54 8.12 9.07
C GLY A 481 11.27 8.31 7.75
N LEU A 482 12.09 7.32 7.37
CA LEU A 482 12.92 7.29 6.18
C LEU A 482 12.79 5.97 5.43
N ASN A 483 12.59 6.03 4.12
CA ASN A 483 12.58 4.84 3.28
C ASN A 483 13.96 4.59 2.63
N LEU A 484 14.68 3.57 3.13
CA LEU A 484 15.96 3.12 2.55
C LEU A 484 15.82 1.95 1.56
N LYS A 485 14.60 1.48 1.26
CA LYS A 485 14.42 0.30 0.39
C LYS A 485 15.00 0.53 -1.00
N CYS A 486 14.75 1.68 -1.64
CA CYS A 486 15.36 2.03 -2.92
C CYS A 486 16.89 2.09 -2.80
N ALA A 487 17.36 2.84 -1.78
CA ALA A 487 18.78 3.04 -1.48
C ALA A 487 19.55 1.71 -1.22
N SER A 488 18.87 0.62 -0.87
CA SER A 488 19.53 -0.66 -0.60
C SER A 488 20.02 -1.42 -1.84
N CYS A 489 19.56 -1.02 -3.04
CA CYS A 489 19.92 -1.64 -4.31
C CYS A 489 20.67 -0.68 -5.24
N HIS A 490 20.28 0.59 -5.26
CA HIS A 490 20.89 1.67 -6.05
C HIS A 490 20.65 3.01 -5.33
N ASP A 491 21.23 4.12 -5.78
CA ASP A 491 20.94 5.44 -5.19
C ASP A 491 19.45 5.78 -5.33
N SER A 492 18.83 6.32 -4.29
CA SER A 492 17.40 6.61 -4.30
C SER A 492 17.03 7.63 -5.39
N PHE A 493 15.89 7.40 -6.05
CA PHE A 493 15.31 8.33 -7.03
C PHE A 493 14.21 9.21 -6.42
N ILE A 494 13.85 8.98 -5.16
CA ILE A 494 12.82 9.73 -4.41
C ILE A 494 13.36 10.39 -3.12
N SER A 495 14.66 10.27 -2.87
CA SER A 495 15.34 10.89 -1.73
C SER A 495 16.83 11.07 -2.03
N ASP A 496 17.54 11.86 -1.23
CA ASP A 496 18.99 12.07 -1.41
C ASP A 496 19.86 10.93 -0.84
N TRP A 497 19.23 9.86 -0.35
CA TRP A 497 19.92 8.70 0.24
C TRP A 497 20.57 7.83 -0.83
N LYS A 498 21.87 7.56 -0.65
CA LYS A 498 22.68 6.79 -1.59
C LYS A 498 22.84 5.34 -1.16
N LEU A 499 23.26 4.50 -2.11
CA LEU A 499 23.64 3.11 -1.86
C LEU A 499 24.67 3.00 -0.75
N LYS A 500 25.67 3.89 -0.77
CA LYS A 500 26.72 3.94 0.26
C LYS A 500 26.19 4.36 1.64
N ASP A 501 25.09 5.11 1.72
CA ASP A 501 24.49 5.49 3.01
C ASP A 501 23.73 4.30 3.60
N ALA A 502 22.93 3.61 2.78
CA ALA A 502 22.20 2.42 3.19
C ALA A 502 23.15 1.30 3.65
N TYR A 503 24.19 1.01 2.88
CA TYR A 503 25.20 0.01 3.26
C TYR A 503 26.01 0.43 4.48
N GLY A 504 26.36 1.71 4.61
CA GLY A 504 27.12 2.16 5.76
C GLY A 504 26.35 2.08 7.07
N PHE A 505 25.04 2.35 7.01
CA PHE A 505 24.13 2.15 8.13
C PHE A 505 23.88 0.66 8.41
N ALA A 506 23.68 -0.17 7.37
CA ALA A 506 23.57 -1.62 7.49
C ALA A 506 24.82 -2.26 8.13
N ASN A 507 26.00 -1.72 7.87
CA ASN A 507 27.25 -2.26 8.39
C ASN A 507 27.32 -2.22 9.93
N ILE A 508 26.56 -1.34 10.60
CA ILE A 508 26.43 -1.31 12.08
C ILE A 508 25.85 -2.62 12.61
N PHE A 509 24.91 -3.22 11.88
CA PHE A 509 24.21 -4.45 12.28
C PHE A 509 24.98 -5.73 11.91
N SER A 510 26.07 -5.62 11.15
CA SER A 510 26.81 -6.74 10.58
C SER A 510 27.92 -7.24 11.48
N GLU A 511 28.12 -8.55 11.58
CA GLU A 511 29.29 -9.14 12.28
C GLU A 511 30.61 -8.93 11.52
N VAL A 512 30.53 -8.83 10.20
CA VAL A 512 31.68 -8.64 9.30
C VAL A 512 31.47 -7.43 8.42
N THR A 513 32.54 -6.76 8.01
CA THR A 513 32.41 -5.63 7.09
C THR A 513 31.71 -6.06 5.81
N MET A 514 30.64 -5.35 5.45
CA MET A 514 29.84 -5.65 4.26
C MET A 514 30.54 -5.15 2.99
N GLU A 515 30.50 -5.94 1.92
CA GLU A 515 30.77 -5.44 0.57
C GLU A 515 29.52 -4.75 0.02
N ILE A 516 29.69 -3.57 -0.59
CA ILE A 516 28.61 -2.85 -1.25
C ILE A 516 28.23 -3.61 -2.52
N ASN A 517 26.94 -3.97 -2.63
CA ASN A 517 26.39 -4.58 -3.84
C ASN A 517 25.36 -3.64 -4.46
N ARG A 518 25.37 -3.56 -5.79
CA ARG A 518 24.27 -2.94 -6.55
C ARG A 518 23.30 -4.05 -6.93
N CYS A 519 22.18 -4.12 -6.21
CA CYS A 519 21.33 -5.31 -6.16
C CYS A 519 22.19 -6.53 -5.80
N ASP A 520 22.37 -7.47 -6.74
CA ASP A 520 23.15 -8.71 -6.51
C ASP A 520 24.56 -8.67 -7.07
N LYS A 521 24.98 -7.51 -7.62
CA LYS A 521 26.31 -7.36 -8.21
C LYS A 521 27.28 -6.71 -7.21
N PRO A 522 28.32 -7.41 -6.76
CA PRO A 522 29.35 -6.82 -5.91
C PRO A 522 30.09 -5.69 -6.63
N THR A 523 30.44 -4.65 -5.89
CA THR A 523 31.16 -3.48 -6.42
C THR A 523 32.67 -3.56 -6.19
N GLY A 524 33.15 -4.45 -5.32
CA GLY A 524 34.54 -4.48 -4.84
C GLY A 524 34.84 -3.45 -3.74
N GLU A 525 33.90 -2.58 -3.38
CA GLU A 525 34.05 -1.60 -2.32
C GLU A 525 33.45 -2.11 -1.00
N MET A 526 34.21 -1.99 0.09
CA MET A 526 33.71 -2.31 1.43
C MET A 526 32.96 -1.11 2.03
N ALA A 527 31.87 -1.38 2.75
CA ALA A 527 31.05 -0.37 3.39
C ALA A 527 31.76 0.24 4.61
N GLU A 528 31.69 1.57 4.73
CA GLU A 528 32.11 2.29 5.95
C GLU A 528 31.01 2.22 7.01
N THR A 529 31.35 1.94 8.27
CA THR A 529 30.36 1.99 9.38
C THR A 529 30.00 3.43 9.71
N ARG A 530 28.76 3.85 9.49
CA ARG A 530 28.30 5.21 9.83
C ARG A 530 26.80 5.35 10.01
N LEU A 531 26.39 6.35 10.78
CA LEU A 531 25.01 6.80 10.88
C LEU A 531 24.59 7.58 9.63
N LEU A 532 23.27 7.69 9.42
CA LEU A 532 22.69 8.38 8.27
C LEU A 532 22.97 9.90 8.30
N TRP A 533 22.96 10.51 9.49
CA TRP A 533 23.31 11.93 9.68
C TRP A 533 24.67 12.07 10.34
N LYS A 534 25.51 12.94 9.78
CA LYS A 534 26.85 13.23 10.31
C LYS A 534 26.78 13.92 11.68
N GLU A 535 25.70 14.65 11.92
CA GLU A 535 25.38 15.37 13.15
C GLU A 535 25.25 14.44 14.36
N LEU A 536 24.97 13.14 14.14
CA LEU A 536 24.97 12.12 15.20
C LEU A 536 26.38 11.60 15.54
N GLY A 537 27.39 12.08 14.82
CA GLY A 537 28.80 11.70 14.98
C GLY A 537 29.14 10.36 14.30
N THR A 538 30.28 9.81 14.70
CA THR A 538 30.82 8.55 14.17
C THR A 538 30.56 7.39 15.12
N ILE A 539 30.64 6.17 14.59
CA ILE A 539 30.64 4.90 15.34
C ILE A 539 31.97 4.20 15.07
N ASP A 540 32.59 3.61 16.08
CA ASP A 540 33.83 2.86 15.90
C ASP A 540 33.60 1.62 15.04
N SER A 541 34.13 1.63 13.82
CA SER A 541 34.03 0.52 12.88
C SER A 541 34.72 -0.77 13.33
N THR A 542 35.63 -0.69 14.31
CA THR A 542 36.42 -1.82 14.83
C THR A 542 35.81 -2.47 16.08
N ALA A 543 34.79 -1.83 16.67
CA ALA A 543 34.10 -2.35 17.83
C ALA A 543 33.24 -3.59 17.50
N SER A 544 32.93 -4.40 18.52
CA SER A 544 32.01 -5.54 18.34
C SER A 544 30.65 -5.07 17.85
N ARG A 545 29.87 -5.97 17.26
CA ARG A 545 28.50 -5.66 16.82
C ARG A 545 27.66 -5.11 17.98
N GLU A 546 27.74 -5.73 19.15
CA GLU A 546 27.00 -5.29 20.35
C GLU A 546 27.35 -3.86 20.74
N ASN A 547 28.63 -3.52 20.79
CA ASN A 547 29.07 -2.16 21.14
C ASN A 547 28.63 -1.13 20.07
N ARG A 548 28.65 -1.50 18.79
CA ARG A 548 28.16 -0.63 17.71
C ARG A 548 26.66 -0.41 17.78
N LEU A 549 25.88 -1.43 18.14
CA LEU A 549 24.44 -1.30 18.37
C LEU A 549 24.15 -0.42 19.58
N GLU A 550 24.90 -0.55 20.67
CA GLU A 550 24.75 0.29 21.87
C GLU A 550 25.09 1.76 21.61
N GLU A 551 26.18 2.02 20.88
CA GLU A 551 26.55 3.38 20.44
C GLU A 551 25.48 3.98 19.52
N MET A 552 24.97 3.20 18.55
CA MET A 552 23.89 3.63 17.68
C MET A 552 22.62 3.92 18.49
N ALA A 553 22.22 3.03 19.39
CA ALA A 553 21.03 3.18 20.21
C ALA A 553 21.12 4.46 21.04
N THR A 554 22.23 4.66 21.75
CA THR A 554 22.52 5.88 22.52
C THR A 554 22.36 7.14 21.66
N LYS A 555 23.00 7.18 20.49
CA LYS A 555 22.98 8.34 19.59
C LYS A 555 21.60 8.60 18.98
N LEU A 556 20.88 7.55 18.56
CA LEU A 556 19.55 7.69 17.97
C LEU A 556 18.51 8.11 19.01
N THR A 557 18.67 7.68 20.26
CA THR A 557 17.78 8.04 21.38
C THR A 557 18.23 9.30 22.13
N ASP A 558 19.24 10.03 21.65
CA ASP A 558 19.66 11.28 22.28
C ASP A 558 18.58 12.35 22.11
N THR A 559 18.34 13.16 23.15
CA THR A 559 17.34 14.24 23.10
C THR A 559 17.63 15.33 22.06
N ASN A 560 18.89 15.46 21.62
CA ASN A 560 19.29 16.33 20.51
C ASN A 560 18.94 15.74 19.13
N ASN A 561 18.54 14.46 19.07
CA ASN A 561 17.94 13.88 17.88
C ASN A 561 16.42 14.09 17.86
N GLY A 562 15.99 15.28 17.41
CA GLY A 562 14.57 15.60 17.26
C GLY A 562 13.84 14.74 16.23
N ARG A 563 14.55 14.09 15.29
CA ARG A 563 13.94 13.26 14.24
C ARG A 563 13.23 12.04 14.80
N LEU A 564 13.81 11.36 15.79
CA LEU A 564 13.19 10.19 16.43
C LEU A 564 11.80 10.55 17.01
N TYR A 565 11.77 11.63 17.79
CA TYR A 565 10.57 12.03 18.52
C TYR A 565 9.50 12.64 17.62
N ARG A 566 9.87 13.45 16.63
CA ARG A 566 8.92 13.93 15.59
C ARG A 566 8.29 12.77 14.84
N THR A 567 9.07 11.73 14.52
CA THR A 567 8.56 10.55 13.81
C THR A 567 7.51 9.84 14.67
N MET A 568 7.82 9.55 15.94
CA MET A 568 6.88 8.87 16.82
C MET A 568 5.61 9.70 17.07
N VAL A 569 5.75 10.98 17.38
CA VAL A 569 4.60 11.90 17.54
C VAL A 569 3.75 11.95 16.28
N ASN A 570 4.36 12.06 15.09
CA ASN A 570 3.64 12.09 13.83
C ASN A 570 2.84 10.80 13.57
N ARG A 571 3.40 9.64 13.95
CA ARG A 571 2.73 8.34 13.85
C ARG A 571 1.55 8.20 14.80
N ILE A 572 1.71 8.60 16.07
CA ILE A 572 0.60 8.59 17.05
C ILE A 572 -0.49 9.57 16.60
N TRP A 573 -0.11 10.76 16.13
CA TRP A 573 -1.05 11.71 15.53
C TRP A 573 -1.79 11.08 14.35
N ALA A 574 -1.09 10.44 13.41
CA ALA A 574 -1.71 9.78 12.26
C ALA A 574 -2.67 8.67 12.68
N GLN A 575 -2.30 7.87 13.68
CA GLN A 575 -3.14 6.79 14.20
C GLN A 575 -4.48 7.32 14.74
N LEU A 576 -4.48 8.47 15.42
CA LEU A 576 -5.66 9.08 16.04
C LEU A 576 -6.45 9.99 15.09
N MET A 577 -5.77 10.68 14.18
CA MET A 577 -6.36 11.69 13.30
C MET A 577 -6.59 11.20 11.87
N GLY A 578 -6.12 10.00 11.51
CA GLY A 578 -6.23 9.40 10.17
C GLY A 578 -5.27 9.96 9.13
N ARG A 579 -4.49 10.98 9.48
CA ARG A 579 -3.42 11.55 8.64
C ARG A 579 -2.32 12.12 9.54
N GLY A 580 -1.05 11.90 9.20
CA GLY A 580 0.06 12.53 9.90
C GLY A 580 0.04 14.06 9.80
N ILE A 581 0.81 14.72 10.67
CA ILE A 581 1.20 16.12 10.45
C ILE A 581 2.06 16.22 9.19
N VAL A 582 2.98 15.27 9.02
CA VAL A 582 3.67 14.96 7.77
C VAL A 582 3.07 13.68 7.19
N GLU A 583 2.73 13.69 5.90
CA GLU A 583 2.20 12.52 5.17
C GLU A 583 2.93 12.44 3.81
N PRO A 584 3.47 11.27 3.40
CA PRO A 584 3.45 9.98 4.10
C PRO A 584 4.23 9.95 5.42
N VAL A 585 3.76 9.16 6.40
CA VAL A 585 4.41 9.03 7.73
C VAL A 585 5.83 8.45 7.69
N ASP A 586 6.22 7.82 6.58
CA ASP A 586 7.55 7.25 6.33
C ASP A 586 8.48 8.19 5.53
N GLU A 587 8.01 9.40 5.24
CA GLU A 587 8.75 10.43 4.51
C GLU A 587 8.75 11.72 5.33
N MET A 588 9.33 11.68 6.52
CA MET A 588 9.37 12.81 7.48
C MET A 588 10.16 14.05 6.97
N ASP A 589 10.78 13.90 5.80
CA ASP A 589 11.42 14.95 5.03
C ASP A 589 10.43 15.83 4.23
N GLN A 590 9.20 15.36 4.04
CA GLN A 590 8.11 16.15 3.46
C GLN A 590 7.68 17.29 4.40
N LEU A 591 7.02 18.31 3.83
CA LEU A 591 6.54 19.45 4.60
C LEU A 591 5.36 19.03 5.51
N PRO A 592 5.41 19.37 6.81
CA PRO A 592 4.23 19.26 7.66
C PRO A 592 3.19 20.32 7.30
N TRP A 593 1.91 20.03 7.53
CA TRP A 593 0.89 21.09 7.44
C TRP A 593 1.02 22.14 8.56
N SER A 594 1.60 21.76 9.72
CA SER A 594 2.03 22.68 10.77
C SER A 594 3.37 22.25 11.37
N GLN A 595 4.43 22.99 11.05
CA GLN A 595 5.78 22.72 11.56
C GLN A 595 5.90 23.03 13.06
N ASP A 596 5.27 24.12 13.53
CA ASP A 596 5.29 24.51 14.95
C ASP A 596 4.59 23.48 15.84
N LEU A 597 3.43 22.96 15.42
CA LEU A 597 2.75 21.91 16.18
C LEU A 597 3.58 20.63 16.27
N LEU A 598 4.15 20.16 15.15
CA LEU A 598 4.98 18.96 15.12
C LEU A 598 6.20 19.09 16.07
N ASP A 599 6.89 20.22 15.99
CA ASP A 599 8.06 20.49 16.80
C ASP A 599 7.72 20.63 18.28
N TRP A 600 6.64 21.35 18.59
CA TRP A 600 6.16 21.50 19.97
C TRP A 600 5.75 20.15 20.56
N LEU A 601 4.98 19.33 19.84
CA LEU A 601 4.57 18.02 20.33
C LEU A 601 5.79 17.12 20.59
N ALA A 602 6.79 17.13 19.71
CA ALA A 602 8.03 16.38 19.91
C ALA A 602 8.80 16.85 21.16
N VAL A 603 8.98 18.16 21.33
CA VAL A 603 9.63 18.74 22.51
C VAL A 603 8.84 18.45 23.79
N ASN A 604 7.52 18.59 23.75
CA ASN A 604 6.64 18.30 24.87
C ASN A 604 6.69 16.81 25.26
N PHE A 605 6.72 15.92 24.27
CA PHE A 605 6.85 14.48 24.49
C PHE A 605 8.16 14.13 25.21
N VAL A 606 9.28 14.71 24.79
CA VAL A 606 10.58 14.57 25.49
C VAL A 606 10.50 15.15 26.90
N GLY A 607 9.94 16.35 27.06
CA GLY A 607 9.82 17.03 28.35
C GLY A 607 8.90 16.34 29.36
N ASN A 608 7.97 15.50 28.90
CA ASN A 608 7.09 14.68 29.72
C ASN A 608 7.57 13.21 29.83
N GLY A 609 8.89 12.99 29.75
CA GLY A 609 9.47 11.68 30.04
C GLY A 609 9.19 10.61 28.98
N PHE A 610 8.94 11.00 27.72
CA PHE A 610 8.67 10.09 26.61
C PHE A 610 7.43 9.20 26.82
N ASP A 611 6.47 9.70 27.60
CA ASP A 611 5.24 9.00 27.98
C ASP A 611 4.22 8.99 26.83
N LEU A 612 4.00 7.80 26.26
CA LEU A 612 3.07 7.58 25.15
C LEU A 612 1.61 7.81 25.56
N LYS A 613 1.21 7.39 26.78
CA LYS A 613 -0.15 7.61 27.29
C LYS A 613 -0.40 9.11 27.48
N ASN A 614 0.57 9.86 27.98
CA ASN A 614 0.45 11.31 28.11
C ASN A 614 0.38 12.03 26.75
N LEU A 615 1.11 11.55 25.74
CA LEU A 615 0.98 12.06 24.36
C LEU A 615 -0.43 11.81 23.80
N ILE A 616 -0.95 10.59 23.93
CA ILE A 616 -2.31 10.24 23.50
C ILE A 616 -3.33 11.11 24.25
N TYR A 617 -3.22 11.21 25.58
CA TYR A 617 -4.06 12.06 26.42
C TYR A 617 -4.09 13.51 25.91
N THR A 618 -2.92 14.09 25.62
CA THR A 618 -2.80 15.47 25.15
C THR A 618 -3.52 15.66 23.81
N ILE A 619 -3.45 14.67 22.91
CA ILE A 619 -4.14 14.70 21.62
C ILE A 619 -5.65 14.55 21.80
N VAL A 620 -6.12 13.49 22.46
CA VAL A 620 -7.56 13.17 22.52
C VAL A 620 -8.37 14.19 23.30
N THR A 621 -7.75 14.92 24.24
CA THR A 621 -8.40 15.99 24.99
C THR A 621 -8.36 17.36 24.29
N SER A 622 -7.75 17.46 23.10
CA SER A 622 -7.71 18.70 22.31
C SER A 622 -9.04 18.96 21.60
N ARG A 623 -9.40 20.23 21.41
CA ARG A 623 -10.52 20.64 20.56
C ARG A 623 -10.29 20.20 19.12
N ALA A 624 -9.05 20.23 18.63
CA ALA A 624 -8.68 19.78 17.30
C ALA A 624 -9.04 18.30 17.05
N TYR A 625 -8.78 17.42 18.03
CA TYR A 625 -9.21 16.02 17.95
C TYR A 625 -10.72 15.88 18.04
N GLN A 626 -11.41 16.79 18.73
CA GLN A 626 -12.87 16.76 18.91
C GLN A 626 -13.65 17.39 17.74
N LEU A 627 -12.98 17.85 16.68
CA LEU A 627 -13.66 18.34 15.47
C LEU A 627 -14.41 17.20 14.74
N PRO A 628 -15.42 17.51 13.92
CA PRO A 628 -16.07 16.52 13.05
C PRO A 628 -15.05 15.86 12.11
N ALA A 629 -15.15 14.54 11.90
CA ALA A 629 -14.28 13.89 10.93
C ALA A 629 -14.64 14.28 9.50
N ILE A 630 -13.60 14.48 8.69
CA ILE A 630 -13.69 14.88 7.29
C ILE A 630 -13.66 13.62 6.42
N PRO A 631 -14.68 13.39 5.57
CA PRO A 631 -14.65 12.31 4.60
C PRO A 631 -13.60 12.63 3.52
N VAL A 632 -12.92 11.59 3.04
CA VAL A 632 -11.87 11.74 2.03
C VAL A 632 -12.16 10.74 0.91
N ASP A 633 -12.24 11.25 -0.32
CA ASP A 633 -12.63 10.43 -1.47
C ASP A 633 -11.57 9.39 -1.85
N ASN A 634 -10.29 9.71 -1.65
CA ASN A 634 -9.19 8.78 -1.88
C ASN A 634 -7.95 9.12 -1.04
N ASN A 635 -7.10 8.12 -0.77
CA ASN A 635 -5.89 8.29 0.03
C ASN A 635 -4.78 9.13 -0.64
N LEU A 636 -4.87 9.38 -1.95
CA LEU A 636 -3.92 10.27 -2.63
C LEU A 636 -4.16 11.73 -2.25
N ALA A 637 -5.42 12.13 -2.03
CA ALA A 637 -5.78 13.47 -1.56
C ALA A 637 -5.12 13.83 -0.22
N LEU A 638 -4.87 12.83 0.64
CA LEU A 638 -4.15 13.02 1.91
C LEU A 638 -2.68 13.41 1.70
N ARG A 639 -2.10 13.06 0.54
CA ARG A 639 -0.68 13.25 0.20
C ARG A 639 -0.44 14.47 -0.70
N GLU A 640 -1.49 15.21 -1.06
CA GLU A 640 -1.37 16.34 -1.98
C GLU A 640 -0.60 17.53 -1.36
N GLU A 641 0.20 18.19 -2.21
CA GLU A 641 0.79 19.48 -1.87
C GLU A 641 -0.32 20.50 -1.58
N GLY A 642 -0.25 21.18 -0.43
CA GLY A 642 -1.26 22.17 -0.06
C GLY A 642 -2.42 21.64 0.81
N TYR A 643 -2.32 20.41 1.32
CA TYR A 643 -3.25 19.88 2.32
C TYR A 643 -3.58 20.92 3.41
N THR A 644 -4.87 21.06 3.70
CA THR A 644 -5.39 21.96 4.71
C THR A 644 -6.09 21.17 5.81
N PHE A 645 -5.53 21.21 7.02
CA PHE A 645 -6.13 20.53 8.17
C PHE A 645 -7.46 21.21 8.55
N ARG A 646 -8.52 20.41 8.71
CA ARG A 646 -9.85 20.85 9.16
C ARG A 646 -10.44 20.00 10.28
N GLY A 647 -9.72 18.96 10.71
CA GLY A 647 -10.19 17.97 11.68
C GLY A 647 -9.60 16.59 11.39
N PRO A 648 -9.95 15.59 12.21
CA PRO A 648 -9.63 14.19 11.93
C PRO A 648 -10.19 13.76 10.57
N VAL A 649 -9.58 12.77 9.94
CA VAL A 649 -10.13 12.08 8.78
C VAL A 649 -11.10 11.01 9.24
N LEU A 650 -12.18 10.79 8.49
CA LEU A 650 -13.10 9.69 8.72
C LEU A 650 -12.35 8.36 8.56
N ARG A 651 -12.18 7.62 9.66
CA ARG A 651 -11.42 6.37 9.67
C ARG A 651 -12.35 5.17 9.70
N LYS A 652 -12.03 4.12 8.95
CA LYS A 652 -12.69 2.82 9.12
C LYS A 652 -12.18 2.14 10.39
N ILE A 653 -13.06 1.43 11.11
CA ILE A 653 -12.60 0.57 12.21
C ILE A 653 -11.68 -0.54 11.67
N THR A 654 -10.66 -0.88 12.43
CA THR A 654 -9.69 -1.92 12.06
C THR A 654 -10.32 -3.31 12.12
N ALA A 655 -9.66 -4.29 11.47
CA ALA A 655 -10.03 -5.71 11.60
C ALA A 655 -10.16 -6.14 13.07
N GLU A 656 -9.28 -5.64 13.93
CA GLU A 656 -9.28 -5.92 15.36
C GLU A 656 -10.46 -5.30 16.09
N GLN A 657 -10.71 -4.01 15.89
CA GLN A 657 -11.86 -3.33 16.49
C GLN A 657 -13.19 -3.98 16.04
N PHE A 658 -13.31 -4.32 14.75
CA PHE A 658 -14.48 -5.03 14.22
C PHE A 658 -14.64 -6.40 14.90
N SER A 659 -13.57 -7.17 14.98
CA SER A 659 -13.62 -8.52 15.53
C SER A 659 -13.94 -8.52 17.04
N ASP A 660 -13.32 -7.60 17.77
CA ASP A 660 -13.51 -7.46 19.20
C ASP A 660 -14.93 -6.99 19.51
N MET A 661 -15.45 -6.02 18.73
CA MET A 661 -16.83 -5.56 18.83
C MET A 661 -17.85 -6.69 18.57
N VAL A 662 -17.65 -7.50 17.53
CA VAL A 662 -18.55 -8.63 17.26
C VAL A 662 -18.48 -9.65 18.41
N SER A 663 -17.27 -9.98 18.87
CA SER A 663 -17.07 -10.99 19.91
C SER A 663 -17.59 -10.56 21.28
N SER A 664 -17.60 -9.25 21.57
CA SER A 664 -18.11 -8.72 22.84
C SER A 664 -19.63 -8.57 22.89
N ASN A 665 -20.30 -8.50 21.73
CA ASN A 665 -21.74 -8.25 21.64
C ASN A 665 -22.58 -9.45 21.18
N PHE A 666 -21.97 -10.37 20.45
CA PHE A 666 -22.62 -11.54 19.88
C PHE A 666 -21.88 -12.81 20.33
N GLY A 667 -21.56 -13.72 19.42
CA GLY A 667 -20.69 -14.87 19.69
C GLY A 667 -19.21 -14.55 19.50
N SER A 668 -18.35 -15.30 20.19
CA SER A 668 -16.90 -15.17 20.04
C SER A 668 -16.45 -15.55 18.63
N LEU A 669 -15.74 -14.64 17.96
CA LEU A 669 -15.14 -14.95 16.65
C LEU A 669 -13.95 -15.90 16.79
N PHE A 670 -13.29 -15.98 17.94
CA PHE A 670 -12.09 -16.82 18.13
C PHE A 670 -12.29 -17.84 19.24
N THR A 671 -11.62 -18.98 19.09
CA THR A 671 -11.64 -20.06 20.09
C THR A 671 -10.39 -20.05 20.95
N SER A 672 -10.46 -20.67 22.15
CA SER A 672 -9.30 -20.81 23.04
C SER A 672 -8.10 -21.52 22.40
N LYS A 673 -8.35 -22.35 21.36
CA LYS A 673 -7.30 -23.03 20.58
C LYS A 673 -6.54 -22.08 19.64
N GLU A 674 -7.15 -20.97 19.25
CA GLU A 674 -6.55 -19.97 18.36
C GLU A 674 -5.72 -18.93 19.13
N MET A 675 -5.99 -18.78 20.43
CA MET A 675 -5.24 -17.89 21.31
C MET A 675 -3.75 -18.24 21.30
N LYS A 676 -2.92 -17.25 20.99
CA LYS A 676 -1.45 -17.34 20.97
C LYS A 676 -0.80 -16.60 22.13
N PHE A 677 -1.51 -15.66 22.71
CA PHE A 677 -1.02 -14.85 23.81
C PHE A 677 -2.12 -14.67 24.85
N ASN A 678 -1.89 -15.17 26.06
CA ASN A 678 -2.75 -14.97 27.22
C ASN A 678 -1.91 -14.36 28.34
N PRO A 679 -1.90 -13.02 28.50
CA PRO A 679 -1.21 -12.43 29.64
C PRO A 679 -1.85 -12.96 30.93
N GLU A 680 -1.02 -13.47 31.85
CA GLU A 680 -1.41 -13.91 33.19
C GLU A 680 -2.43 -15.07 33.29
N ASN A 681 -2.71 -15.80 32.21
CA ASN A 681 -3.67 -16.93 32.19
C ASN A 681 -5.05 -16.57 32.77
N ARG A 682 -5.56 -15.36 32.51
CA ARG A 682 -6.86 -14.93 33.01
C ARG A 682 -7.98 -15.41 32.09
N ASP A 683 -9.13 -15.73 32.70
CA ASP A 683 -10.36 -15.97 31.96
C ASP A 683 -10.93 -14.63 31.49
N THR A 684 -11.12 -14.50 30.18
CA THR A 684 -11.71 -13.32 29.54
C THR A 684 -13.08 -13.67 28.96
N ASN A 685 -13.99 -12.71 28.94
CA ASN A 685 -15.35 -12.92 28.40
C ASN A 685 -15.31 -13.29 26.90
N PHE A 686 -14.32 -12.77 26.18
CA PHE A 686 -14.04 -13.12 24.80
C PHE A 686 -12.55 -12.93 24.50
N ILE A 687 -12.09 -13.54 23.42
CA ILE A 687 -10.70 -13.48 22.98
C ILE A 687 -10.53 -12.31 22.02
N ARG A 688 -9.58 -11.41 22.29
CA ARG A 688 -9.31 -10.28 21.40
C ARG A 688 -8.54 -10.73 20.16
N ALA A 689 -8.79 -10.06 19.05
CA ALA A 689 -8.06 -10.27 17.80
C ALA A 689 -6.55 -10.05 17.97
N SER A 690 -6.13 -9.17 18.88
CA SER A 690 -4.71 -8.93 19.17
C SER A 690 -4.03 -10.14 19.81
N GLN A 691 -4.76 -11.10 20.38
CA GLN A 691 -4.23 -12.29 21.06
C GLN A 691 -4.09 -13.52 20.14
N VAL A 692 -4.58 -13.44 18.90
CA VAL A 692 -4.56 -14.54 17.93
C VAL A 692 -3.62 -14.25 16.77
N ALA A 693 -3.07 -15.31 16.18
CA ALA A 693 -2.32 -15.22 14.93
C ALA A 693 -3.18 -14.64 13.81
N ASN A 694 -2.55 -14.01 12.82
CA ASN A 694 -3.27 -13.59 11.62
C ASN A 694 -3.91 -14.81 10.92
N ASN A 695 -5.13 -14.64 10.41
CA ASN A 695 -5.90 -15.68 9.74
C ASN A 695 -6.65 -15.09 8.53
N ALA A 696 -7.30 -15.94 7.74
CA ALA A 696 -7.98 -15.52 6.51
C ALA A 696 -9.04 -14.44 6.76
N PHE A 697 -9.80 -14.54 7.86
CA PHE A 697 -10.82 -13.57 8.24
C PHE A 697 -10.20 -12.20 8.55
N LEU A 698 -9.20 -12.14 9.42
CA LEU A 698 -8.52 -10.90 9.77
C LEU A 698 -7.80 -10.27 8.56
N THR A 699 -7.20 -11.09 7.71
CA THR A 699 -6.55 -10.65 6.46
C THR A 699 -7.57 -10.04 5.50
N ALA A 700 -8.74 -10.68 5.33
CA ALA A 700 -9.84 -10.14 4.51
C ALA A 700 -10.29 -8.76 5.02
N LEU A 701 -10.34 -8.58 6.35
CA LEU A 701 -10.71 -7.31 6.97
C LEU A 701 -9.58 -6.26 6.99
N GLY A 702 -8.40 -6.57 6.44
CA GLY A 702 -7.31 -5.62 6.27
C GLY A 702 -6.21 -5.67 7.35
N ARG A 703 -6.16 -6.71 8.21
CA ARG A 703 -4.97 -6.94 9.05
C ARG A 703 -3.77 -7.21 8.14
N PRO A 704 -2.68 -6.43 8.25
CA PRO A 704 -1.54 -6.58 7.37
C PRO A 704 -0.77 -7.87 7.62
N ASN A 705 -0.07 -8.33 6.59
CA ASN A 705 0.99 -9.30 6.79
C ASN A 705 2.22 -8.60 7.37
N ARG A 706 2.64 -9.00 8.57
CA ARG A 706 3.75 -8.39 9.31
C ARG A 706 5.13 -8.90 8.87
N GLU A 707 5.25 -9.58 7.72
CA GLU A 707 6.56 -9.92 7.12
C GLU A 707 7.36 -8.67 6.74
N VAL A 708 6.69 -7.52 6.54
CA VAL A 708 7.28 -6.20 6.30
C VAL A 708 6.75 -5.19 7.30
N VAL A 709 7.49 -4.09 7.52
CA VAL A 709 7.01 -2.95 8.32
C VAL A 709 5.75 -2.38 7.67
N VAL A 710 4.68 -2.24 8.44
CA VAL A 710 3.45 -1.56 8.01
C VAL A 710 3.16 -0.39 8.95
N THR A 711 3.31 0.81 8.39
CA THR A 711 3.25 2.11 9.08
C THR A 711 1.96 2.87 8.83
N ASN A 712 1.26 2.48 7.76
CA ASN A 712 -0.07 2.93 7.42
C ASN A 712 -0.82 1.72 6.82
N ARG A 713 -2.08 1.55 7.19
CA ARG A 713 -2.93 0.46 6.68
C ARG A 713 -3.74 0.96 5.49
N ASN A 714 -4.02 0.07 4.55
CA ASN A 714 -4.98 0.38 3.49
C ASN A 714 -6.40 0.25 4.06
N ASP A 715 -7.12 1.35 4.11
CA ASP A 715 -8.50 1.44 4.58
C ASP A 715 -9.55 1.30 3.46
N GLN A 716 -9.08 1.14 2.21
CA GLN A 716 -9.96 1.01 1.06
C GLN A 716 -10.74 -0.31 1.10
N PRO A 717 -12.07 -0.27 0.86
CA PRO A 717 -12.87 -1.47 0.71
C PRO A 717 -12.31 -2.38 -0.40
N ASN A 718 -12.26 -3.68 -0.14
CA ASN A 718 -11.84 -4.65 -1.13
C ASN A 718 -12.87 -5.79 -1.27
N LEU A 719 -12.83 -6.48 -2.41
CA LEU A 719 -13.80 -7.54 -2.72
C LEU A 719 -13.77 -8.69 -1.70
N ILE A 720 -12.59 -9.06 -1.20
CA ILE A 720 -12.44 -10.17 -0.24
C ILE A 720 -13.12 -9.79 1.08
N GLN A 721 -12.95 -8.55 1.54
CA GLN A 721 -13.64 -8.01 2.69
C GLN A 721 -15.16 -8.06 2.50
N ALA A 722 -15.66 -7.61 1.35
CA ALA A 722 -17.09 -7.63 1.06
C ALA A 722 -17.66 -9.05 1.09
N LEU A 723 -16.95 -10.02 0.51
CA LEU A 723 -17.35 -11.43 0.55
C LEU A 723 -17.35 -11.98 1.98
N GLU A 724 -16.27 -11.76 2.74
CA GLU A 724 -16.18 -12.20 4.14
C GLU A 724 -17.29 -11.59 5.00
N LEU A 725 -17.61 -10.32 4.79
CA LEU A 725 -18.70 -9.60 5.46
C LEU A 725 -20.10 -9.96 4.95
N THR A 726 -20.25 -10.69 3.85
CA THR A 726 -21.57 -11.08 3.30
C THR A 726 -21.89 -12.54 3.56
N ASN A 727 -20.89 -13.42 3.53
CA ASN A 727 -21.10 -14.87 3.65
C ASN A 727 -19.95 -15.61 4.37
N GLY A 728 -19.08 -14.89 5.08
CA GLY A 728 -17.98 -15.49 5.82
C GLY A 728 -18.46 -16.36 6.97
N THR A 729 -18.09 -17.64 6.94
CA THR A 729 -18.54 -18.66 7.92
C THR A 729 -18.30 -18.23 9.37
N ARG A 730 -17.17 -17.56 9.65
CA ARG A 730 -16.81 -17.16 11.02
C ARG A 730 -17.77 -16.09 11.55
N LEU A 731 -18.06 -15.07 10.74
CA LEU A 731 -19.03 -14.03 11.10
C LEU A 731 -20.43 -14.63 11.23
N THR A 732 -20.86 -15.47 10.27
CA THR A 732 -22.15 -16.16 10.33
C THR A 732 -22.33 -16.91 11.65
N GLN A 733 -21.33 -17.69 12.06
CA GLN A 733 -21.41 -18.48 13.30
C GLN A 733 -21.48 -17.59 14.55
N ALA A 734 -20.69 -16.52 14.61
CA ALA A 734 -20.72 -15.58 15.73
C ALA A 734 -22.08 -14.88 15.86
N LEU A 735 -22.67 -14.44 14.75
CA LEU A 735 -23.98 -13.80 14.76
C LEU A 735 -25.10 -14.80 15.11
N ALA A 736 -25.02 -16.04 14.63
CA ALA A 736 -25.97 -17.10 15.00
C ALA A 736 -25.94 -17.41 16.51
N GLN A 737 -24.75 -17.50 17.10
CA GLN A 737 -24.60 -17.70 18.55
C GLN A 737 -25.21 -16.53 19.35
N GLY A 738 -24.95 -15.29 18.92
CA GLY A 738 -25.57 -14.11 19.53
C GLY A 738 -27.09 -14.17 19.42
N ALA A 739 -27.63 -14.61 18.28
CA ALA A 739 -29.07 -14.72 18.05
C ALA A 739 -29.72 -15.76 18.96
N GLU A 740 -29.07 -16.91 19.17
CA GLU A 740 -29.52 -17.92 20.13
C GLU A 740 -29.49 -17.40 21.56
N GLN A 741 -28.42 -16.70 21.95
CA GLN A 741 -28.31 -16.09 23.28
C GLN A 741 -29.42 -15.07 23.51
N TRP A 742 -29.70 -14.22 22.53
CA TRP A 742 -30.76 -13.23 22.60
C TRP A 742 -32.11 -13.89 22.87
N LYS A 743 -32.46 -14.90 22.07
CA LYS A 743 -33.76 -15.58 22.16
C LYS A 743 -34.01 -16.22 23.53
N ASN A 744 -32.94 -16.52 24.26
CA ASN A 744 -33.01 -17.06 25.62
C ASN A 744 -33.02 -15.96 26.70
N THR A 745 -32.65 -14.73 26.36
CA THR A 745 -32.44 -13.63 27.31
C THR A 745 -33.57 -12.60 27.29
N TYR A 746 -34.13 -12.28 26.12
CA TYR A 746 -35.14 -11.23 25.95
C TYR A 746 -36.43 -11.81 25.39
N ASN A 747 -37.56 -11.23 25.82
CA ASN A 747 -38.89 -11.70 25.43
C ASN A 747 -39.50 -10.86 24.29
N GLU A 748 -39.16 -9.58 24.21
CA GLU A 748 -39.75 -8.62 23.27
C GLU A 748 -38.72 -8.12 22.24
N PRO A 749 -39.07 -8.03 20.94
CA PRO A 749 -38.17 -7.50 19.90
C PRO A 749 -37.68 -6.08 20.16
N GLU A 750 -38.47 -5.22 20.81
CA GLU A 750 -38.09 -3.85 21.15
C GLU A 750 -36.86 -3.81 22.06
N ASP A 751 -36.77 -4.71 23.03
CA ASP A 751 -35.62 -4.80 23.95
C ASP A 751 -34.34 -5.17 23.20
N LEU A 752 -34.46 -6.03 22.17
CA LEU A 752 -33.33 -6.37 21.31
C LEU A 752 -32.78 -5.15 20.58
N ILE A 753 -33.70 -4.41 19.98
CA ILE A 753 -33.38 -3.28 19.13
C ILE A 753 -32.68 -2.25 19.98
N ASP A 754 -33.31 -1.86 21.09
CA ASP A 754 -32.78 -0.85 21.99
C ASP A 754 -31.40 -1.27 22.53
N HIS A 755 -31.22 -2.53 22.94
CA HIS A 755 -29.93 -3.05 23.40
C HIS A 755 -28.85 -3.07 22.30
N THR A 756 -29.19 -3.51 21.08
CA THR A 756 -28.24 -3.57 19.96
C THR A 756 -27.78 -2.18 19.53
N TYR A 757 -28.73 -1.24 19.44
CA TYR A 757 -28.44 0.16 19.12
C TYR A 757 -27.57 0.80 20.22
N MET A 758 -27.86 0.57 21.50
CA MET A 758 -27.04 1.10 22.59
C MET A 758 -25.61 0.54 22.56
N ASN A 759 -25.41 -0.77 22.38
CA ASN A 759 -24.04 -1.32 22.44
C ASN A 759 -23.19 -1.10 21.18
N LEU A 760 -23.82 -0.96 20.01
CA LEU A 760 -23.08 -0.75 18.76
C LEU A 760 -22.93 0.74 18.39
N LEU A 761 -23.98 1.54 18.66
CA LEU A 761 -24.08 2.93 18.23
C LEU A 761 -24.09 3.94 19.39
N GLY A 762 -24.23 3.47 20.62
CA GLY A 762 -24.25 4.31 21.82
C GLY A 762 -25.48 5.20 21.95
N ARG A 763 -26.59 4.83 21.30
CA ARG A 763 -27.86 5.57 21.30
C ARG A 763 -29.02 4.61 21.14
N LEU A 764 -30.22 5.04 21.51
CA LEU A 764 -31.45 4.36 21.11
C LEU A 764 -31.71 4.55 19.59
N PRO A 765 -32.46 3.64 18.95
CA PRO A 765 -32.89 3.82 17.57
C PRO A 765 -33.74 5.07 17.42
N LEU A 766 -33.61 5.76 16.29
CA LEU A 766 -34.59 6.76 15.85
C LEU A 766 -35.93 6.08 15.56
N SER A 767 -37.03 6.84 15.54
CA SER A 767 -38.36 6.29 15.28
C SER A 767 -38.42 5.47 13.99
N ASP A 768 -37.93 6.03 12.88
CA ASP A 768 -37.91 5.33 11.58
C ASP A 768 -37.01 4.09 11.59
N GLU A 769 -35.88 4.14 12.30
CA GLU A 769 -34.95 3.01 12.46
C GLU A 769 -35.61 1.89 13.28
N LYS A 770 -36.33 2.24 14.35
CA LYS A 770 -37.05 1.30 15.22
C LYS A 770 -38.18 0.63 14.46
N ASP A 771 -38.95 1.39 13.68
CA ASP A 771 -40.05 0.86 12.87
C ASP A 771 -39.54 -0.15 11.82
N VAL A 772 -38.44 0.18 11.12
CA VAL A 772 -37.81 -0.73 10.15
C VAL A 772 -37.28 -1.99 10.85
N ALA A 773 -36.64 -1.86 12.02
CA ALA A 773 -36.11 -3.00 12.76
C ALA A 773 -37.23 -3.91 13.29
N LEU A 774 -38.32 -3.35 13.82
CA LEU A 774 -39.50 -4.10 14.27
C LEU A 774 -40.17 -4.82 13.10
N GLN A 775 -40.28 -4.16 11.94
CA GLN A 775 -40.81 -4.79 10.73
C GLN A 775 -39.94 -5.97 10.27
N ALA A 776 -38.61 -5.84 10.35
CA ALA A 776 -37.69 -6.88 9.98
C ALA A 776 -37.72 -8.09 10.93
N LEU A 777 -37.82 -7.85 12.24
CA LEU A 777 -37.87 -8.92 13.26
C LEU A 777 -39.25 -9.60 13.31
N GLY A 778 -40.33 -8.84 13.19
CA GLY A 778 -41.69 -9.33 13.46
C GLY A 778 -41.93 -9.61 14.95
N PRO A 779 -43.13 -10.10 15.32
CA PRO A 779 -43.56 -10.19 16.73
C PRO A 779 -42.95 -11.37 17.50
N SER A 780 -42.40 -12.37 16.82
CA SER A 780 -41.81 -13.56 17.44
C SER A 780 -40.69 -14.09 16.53
N PRO A 781 -39.57 -13.35 16.41
CA PRO A 781 -38.50 -13.71 15.49
C PRO A 781 -37.87 -15.05 15.88
N ASP A 782 -37.53 -15.86 14.87
CA ASP A 782 -36.66 -17.00 15.07
C ASP A 782 -35.18 -16.59 15.03
N THR A 783 -34.30 -17.54 15.35
CA THR A 783 -32.85 -17.31 15.41
C THR A 783 -32.28 -16.77 14.08
N ASN A 784 -32.83 -17.19 12.93
CA ASN A 784 -32.31 -16.75 11.64
C ASN A 784 -32.67 -15.28 11.38
N ILE A 785 -33.91 -14.88 11.71
CA ILE A 785 -34.34 -13.48 11.56
C ILE A 785 -33.52 -12.55 12.47
N ILE A 786 -33.24 -12.95 13.71
CA ILE A 786 -32.38 -12.18 14.62
C ILE A 786 -30.95 -12.09 14.08
N GLN A 787 -30.42 -13.20 13.54
CA GLN A 787 -29.10 -13.24 12.94
C GLN A 787 -28.99 -12.28 11.74
N ASP A 788 -29.99 -12.25 10.86
CA ASP A 788 -30.05 -11.33 9.72
C ASP A 788 -30.11 -9.87 10.19
N TYR A 789 -30.89 -9.59 11.25
CA TYR A 789 -30.92 -8.26 11.88
C TYR A 789 -29.53 -7.85 12.42
N PHE A 790 -28.84 -8.74 13.13
CA PHE A 790 -27.47 -8.48 13.60
C PHE A 790 -26.50 -8.22 12.46
N TRP A 791 -26.67 -8.93 11.34
CA TRP A 791 -25.88 -8.70 10.14
C TRP A 791 -26.03 -7.28 9.63
N VAL A 792 -27.27 -6.79 9.51
CA VAL A 792 -27.56 -5.40 9.11
C VAL A 792 -26.93 -4.41 10.07
N MET A 793 -27.04 -4.65 11.38
CA MET A 793 -26.50 -3.76 12.41
C MET A 793 -24.97 -3.68 12.38
N VAL A 794 -24.28 -4.81 12.21
CA VAL A 794 -22.81 -4.84 12.12
C VAL A 794 -22.32 -4.12 10.86
N LEU A 795 -23.06 -4.19 9.75
CA LEU A 795 -22.71 -3.50 8.50
C LEU A 795 -23.15 -2.03 8.46
N HIS A 796 -23.82 -1.54 9.50
CA HIS A 796 -24.28 -0.15 9.56
C HIS A 796 -23.09 0.82 9.45
N PRO A 797 -23.14 1.86 8.59
CA PRO A 797 -22.00 2.77 8.42
C PRO A 797 -21.53 3.44 9.71
N GLU A 798 -22.43 3.77 10.63
CA GLU A 798 -22.03 4.34 11.93
C GLU A 798 -21.23 3.37 12.81
N VAL A 799 -21.41 2.07 12.62
CA VAL A 799 -20.58 1.04 13.26
C VAL A 799 -19.22 0.97 12.59
N GLN A 800 -19.19 0.96 11.25
CA GLN A 800 -17.98 0.72 10.46
C GLN A 800 -16.95 1.86 10.49
N PHE A 801 -17.34 3.06 10.93
CA PHE A 801 -16.47 4.23 10.92
C PHE A 801 -16.29 4.86 12.30
N ILE A 802 -15.09 5.40 12.52
CA ILE A 802 -14.74 6.30 13.60
C ILE A 802 -14.96 7.72 13.06
N LYS A 803 -16.11 8.28 13.41
CA LYS A 803 -16.57 9.62 13.01
C LYS A 803 -15.99 10.70 13.87
#